data_AF-A0A949Y283-F1
#
_entry.id   AF-A0A949Y283-F1
#
_cell.length_a   1.000
_cell.length_b   1.000
_cell.length_c   1.000
_cell.angle_alpha   90.00
_cell.angle_beta   90.00
_cell.angle_gamma   90.00
#
_symmetry.space_group_name_H-M   'P 1'
#
loop_
_entity.id
_entity.type
_entity.pdbx_description
1 polymer ?
#
loop_
_entity_poly.entity_id
_entity_poly.type
_entity_poly.pdbx_seq_one_letter_code
_entity_poly.pdbx_strand_id
1 'polypeptide(L)'
;MEAVTSPARPLLLALALTWFVLSGTPAPAELPTAEERLKILADLESFKSQAEKEKTRPPLEFFRSQVAPFGILPYVKPNHWSTLSLELRANYDDYAGLLQTAPVALLGMPQEVLYRRDARLMRGQRARIGLQMMLPQVPRELTLELLRPEAIRADETWQTSLRMLEPHQMLILFLTRESNDAFASWNRLQAMYPTGTDRTDVQAVEHRRYYRLVLPLEPDQPLLSAHPLTWTIISHVIWDGRPPETLNPGQQQAMLDWLHWGGQLILVGGAGPSFHAIRDSFLTPYLPAEPSGENLLLTRDDLKPLAETYRPPATPRDWEDPRPVPTTGDEIAARVRPVNRYRAAEPIVPASNRPVFLAGLRPVAGASVIPLGESSNRVLGIERRVGRGRILMLALSPNDPAIAAWPGLDTLVRRVVLRRPEDPIISAGGRQPDGRGLMMPSDGALSGRDLSWFRYLSRDMGAPDSRPSPYNHPEVAVSVATPSNDNWAPQDTGDDPPQLSPGSPVAEWLDSAALPRMSRDALEDASGLKVPGASFVLKVIVAYLIALGPLNWLICRFVFGRREWAWVVIPLLSLGFAIGVERAAAYDVGYDSACDEIDLVETFAGYPRAHISRFAALYSTGRLRFTISYPNDPTALALPMDRGRSLAGEDLTTSIFRSYPTPALEGFQVQPRSLSMFRAEQMVSIGGTVALASDEGPRRVVNTTDLELRDAVLVDVNGPGDRRETYLGTITPGASVEVEEASAPPLDSKALPKGTLDPSRLLRELRGFAEGRPEEKGEVRLVAWSPRPFGGQTLEPSVDRHRGLALVVVHLRFGPPPAPDGPRYHALALGPEVDPSTLRRPIPERDPERASALMENMRAGGARYRRGRRRHVPVPPPSVSPSEATPP
;
A
#
# COMPACT_ATOMS: atom_id res chain seq x y z
N MET A 1 -29.46 14.58 87.41
CA MET A 1 -30.26 13.41 87.03
C MET A 1 -30.57 13.60 85.55
N GLU A 2 -30.02 12.69 84.71
CA GLU A 2 -30.42 12.35 83.32
C GLU A 2 -30.29 13.46 82.25
N ALA A 3 -29.38 13.47 81.26
CA ALA A 3 -28.81 12.47 80.33
C ALA A 3 -29.64 12.23 79.03
N VAL A 4 -28.89 12.10 77.92
CA VAL A 4 -29.12 11.24 76.74
C VAL A 4 -29.31 11.91 75.35
N THR A 5 -28.16 11.98 74.65
CA THR A 5 -27.85 11.66 73.23
C THR A 5 -28.38 12.50 72.08
N SER A 6 -27.44 13.13 71.34
CA SER A 6 -27.65 13.77 70.03
C SER A 6 -27.02 12.93 68.90
N PRO A 7 -27.66 12.78 67.71
CA PRO A 7 -27.37 11.72 66.75
C PRO A 7 -26.41 12.19 65.65
N ALA A 8 -25.11 12.18 65.94
CA ALA A 8 -24.06 12.37 64.94
C ALA A 8 -23.22 11.10 64.82
N ARG A 9 -23.76 10.03 64.22
CA ARG A 9 -22.96 8.81 63.97
C ARG A 9 -23.35 7.88 62.79
N PRO A 10 -24.45 8.03 62.01
CA PRO A 10 -24.61 7.20 60.82
C PRO A 10 -24.10 7.85 59.53
N LEU A 11 -23.87 9.17 59.48
CA LEU A 11 -23.47 9.85 58.23
C LEU A 11 -21.97 9.76 57.92
N LEU A 12 -21.11 9.50 58.92
CA LEU A 12 -19.66 9.34 58.73
C LEU A 12 -19.25 7.93 58.28
N LEU A 13 -20.11 6.92 58.47
CA LEU A 13 -19.84 5.57 57.97
C LEU A 13 -20.24 5.38 56.50
N ALA A 14 -21.26 6.09 56.02
CA ALA A 14 -21.68 6.04 54.61
C ALA A 14 -20.71 6.77 53.66
N LEU A 15 -19.99 7.78 54.16
CA LEU A 15 -18.96 8.52 53.39
C LEU A 15 -17.57 7.84 53.43
N ALA A 16 -17.31 6.94 54.38
CA ALA A 16 -16.06 6.15 54.40
C ALA A 16 -16.12 4.92 53.47
N LEU A 17 -17.31 4.37 53.21
CA LEU A 17 -17.49 3.20 52.34
C LEU A 17 -17.55 3.53 50.83
N THR A 18 -17.79 4.80 50.47
CA THR A 18 -17.79 5.24 49.06
C THR A 18 -16.41 5.67 48.56
N TRP A 19 -15.44 5.91 49.45
CA TRP A 19 -14.05 6.19 49.07
C TRP A 19 -13.18 4.94 48.91
N PHE A 20 -13.56 3.80 49.51
CA PHE A 20 -12.81 2.54 49.38
C PHE A 20 -13.07 1.79 48.06
N VAL A 21 -14.08 2.18 47.27
CA VAL A 21 -14.43 1.52 46.00
C VAL A 21 -13.82 2.24 44.78
N LEU A 22 -13.23 3.43 44.94
CA LEU A 22 -12.74 4.28 43.84
C LEU A 22 -11.21 4.50 43.81
N SER A 23 -10.44 3.86 44.69
CA SER A 23 -8.99 3.78 44.57
C SER A 23 -8.56 2.33 44.76
N GLY A 24 -8.24 1.65 43.66
CA GLY A 24 -7.64 0.32 43.70
C GLY A 24 -6.27 0.37 44.35
N THR A 25 -6.23 0.18 45.67
CA THR A 25 -5.01 -0.19 46.39
C THR A 25 -4.63 -1.62 45.98
N PRO A 26 -3.33 -1.94 45.84
CA PRO A 26 -2.89 -3.29 45.52
C PRO A 26 -3.40 -4.25 46.60
N ALA A 27 -3.82 -5.45 46.18
CA ALA A 27 -4.21 -6.51 47.10
C ALA A 27 -3.17 -6.64 48.24
N PRO A 28 -3.58 -6.80 49.51
CA PRO A 28 -2.63 -7.10 50.56
C PRO A 28 -1.97 -8.42 50.18
N ALA A 29 -0.64 -8.39 50.00
CA ALA A 29 0.14 -9.58 49.73
C ALA A 29 -0.21 -10.64 50.78
N GLU A 30 -0.78 -11.77 50.34
CA GLU A 30 -0.99 -12.92 51.22
C GLU A 30 0.34 -13.24 51.89
N LEU A 31 0.35 -13.26 53.22
CA LEU A 31 1.53 -13.63 53.96
C LEU A 31 1.89 -15.08 53.57
N PRO A 32 3.13 -15.34 53.11
CA PRO A 32 3.50 -16.66 52.64
C PRO A 32 3.27 -17.69 53.73
N THR A 33 2.70 -18.83 53.33
CA THR A 33 2.45 -19.99 54.19
C THR A 33 3.74 -20.46 54.86
N ALA A 34 3.64 -21.24 55.96
CA ALA A 34 4.82 -21.71 56.69
C ALA A 34 5.79 -22.51 55.81
N GLU A 35 5.28 -23.22 54.79
CA GLU A 35 6.08 -23.92 53.79
C GLU A 35 6.75 -22.96 52.79
N GLU A 36 6.06 -21.91 52.33
CA GLU A 36 6.66 -20.88 51.47
C GLU A 36 7.73 -20.08 52.20
N ARG A 37 7.57 -19.79 53.50
CA ARG A 37 8.60 -19.17 54.33
C ARG A 37 9.84 -20.05 54.49
N LEU A 38 9.65 -21.37 54.61
CA LEU A 38 10.74 -22.35 54.67
C LEU A 38 11.47 -22.46 53.32
N LYS A 39 10.74 -22.38 52.20
CA LYS A 39 11.31 -22.30 50.85
C LYS A 39 12.08 -21.00 50.63
N ILE A 40 11.55 -19.86 51.07
CA ILE A 40 12.22 -18.54 50.98
C ILE A 40 13.49 -18.49 51.83
N LEU A 41 13.51 -19.13 53.01
CA LEU A 41 14.69 -19.21 53.87
C LEU A 41 15.76 -20.17 53.34
N ALA A 42 15.37 -21.26 52.67
CA ALA A 42 16.31 -22.20 52.05
C ALA A 42 16.98 -21.62 50.79
N ASP A 43 16.39 -20.61 50.16
CA ASP A 43 16.84 -20.00 48.90
C ASP A 43 17.34 -18.54 49.06
N LEU A 44 17.73 -18.15 50.29
CA LEU A 44 18.19 -16.77 50.59
C LEU A 44 19.35 -16.28 49.70
N GLU A 45 20.24 -17.18 49.26
CA GLU A 45 21.33 -16.85 48.33
C GLU A 45 20.82 -16.61 46.90
N SER A 46 19.81 -17.35 46.45
CA SER A 46 19.21 -17.13 45.13
C SER A 46 18.39 -15.84 45.11
N PHE A 47 17.68 -15.51 46.20
CA PHE A 47 17.00 -14.22 46.35
C PHE A 47 17.98 -13.05 46.46
N LYS A 48 19.08 -13.18 47.21
CA LYS A 48 20.12 -12.13 47.29
C LYS A 48 20.80 -11.93 45.94
N SER A 49 21.16 -13.01 45.24
CA SER A 49 21.77 -12.92 43.90
C SER A 49 20.79 -12.42 42.84
N GLN A 50 19.50 -12.74 42.92
CA GLN A 50 18.46 -12.13 42.08
C GLN A 50 18.31 -10.64 42.39
N ALA A 51 18.26 -10.24 43.67
CA ALA A 51 18.16 -8.83 44.06
C ALA A 51 19.41 -8.01 43.67
N GLU A 52 20.60 -8.60 43.76
CA GLU A 52 21.84 -7.98 43.24
C GLU A 52 21.82 -7.89 41.71
N LYS A 53 21.38 -8.94 41.00
CA LYS A 53 21.18 -8.91 39.55
C LYS A 53 20.12 -7.89 39.12
N GLU A 54 19.12 -7.64 39.94
CA GLU A 54 18.11 -6.61 39.65
C GLU A 54 18.65 -5.19 39.84
N LYS A 55 19.56 -4.98 40.79
CA LYS A 55 20.24 -3.70 41.02
C LYS A 55 21.26 -3.32 39.95
N THR A 56 21.73 -4.28 39.14
CA THR A 56 22.74 -4.04 38.09
C THR A 56 22.15 -3.89 36.68
N ARG A 57 20.83 -3.98 36.53
CA ARG A 57 20.15 -3.83 35.22
C ARG A 57 20.25 -2.39 34.70
N PRO A 58 20.28 -2.16 33.37
CA PRO A 58 20.18 -0.81 32.84
C PRO A 58 18.81 -0.19 33.18
N PRO A 59 18.66 1.14 33.29
CA PRO A 59 17.38 1.78 33.59
C PRO A 59 16.27 1.42 32.59
N LEU A 60 16.64 1.27 31.33
CA LEU A 60 15.78 0.85 30.22
C LEU A 60 16.38 -0.39 29.55
N GLU A 61 15.55 -1.39 29.29
CA GLU A 61 15.92 -2.60 28.55
C GLU A 61 15.16 -2.68 27.24
N PHE A 62 15.92 -2.92 26.16
CA PHE A 62 15.40 -3.27 24.85
C PHE A 62 15.52 -4.78 24.62
N PHE A 63 14.42 -5.44 24.26
CA PHE A 63 14.42 -6.89 24.03
C PHE A 63 14.49 -7.23 22.54
N ARG A 64 13.62 -6.61 21.73
CA ARG A 64 13.56 -6.86 20.28
C ARG A 64 12.78 -5.77 19.55
N SER A 65 13.10 -5.62 18.26
CA SER A 65 12.34 -4.85 17.28
C SER A 65 11.79 -5.78 16.20
N GLN A 66 10.52 -5.63 15.88
CA GLN A 66 9.82 -6.45 14.88
C GLN A 66 8.95 -5.57 14.00
N VAL A 67 8.74 -5.91 12.73
CA VAL A 67 7.81 -5.20 11.84
C VAL A 67 6.67 -6.14 11.50
N ALA A 68 5.44 -5.78 11.87
CA ALA A 68 4.30 -6.65 11.58
C ALA A 68 4.14 -6.87 10.06
N PRO A 69 3.93 -8.11 9.58
CA PRO A 69 3.64 -9.32 10.36
C PRO A 69 4.83 -10.21 10.75
N PHE A 70 6.07 -9.75 10.61
CA PHE A 70 7.28 -10.55 10.79
C PHE A 70 7.81 -10.57 12.22
N GLY A 71 7.98 -11.77 12.79
CA GLY A 71 8.57 -11.95 14.12
C GLY A 71 10.11 -12.00 14.16
N ILE A 72 10.79 -12.23 13.03
CA ILE A 72 12.26 -12.44 12.98
C ILE A 72 12.92 -11.51 11.96
N LEU A 73 12.53 -11.59 10.69
CA LEU A 73 13.11 -10.78 9.61
C LEU A 73 12.15 -9.62 9.28
N PRO A 74 12.42 -8.39 9.73
CA PRO A 74 11.51 -7.26 9.54
C PRO A 74 11.59 -6.72 8.11
N TYR A 75 10.85 -7.36 7.20
CA TYR A 75 10.71 -6.82 5.85
C TYR A 75 9.81 -5.60 5.85
N VAL A 76 10.23 -4.56 5.14
CA VAL A 76 9.47 -3.35 4.87
C VAL A 76 9.39 -3.17 3.36
N LYS A 77 8.20 -2.83 2.86
CA LYS A 77 8.01 -2.54 1.44
C LYS A 77 8.07 -1.02 1.20
N PRO A 78 8.88 -0.53 0.25
CA PRO A 78 8.97 0.89 -0.05
C PRO A 78 7.60 1.50 -0.38
N ASN A 79 7.33 2.73 0.09
CA ASN A 79 6.05 3.45 -0.09
C ASN A 79 4.81 2.78 0.54
N HIS A 80 4.99 1.81 1.44
CA HIS A 80 3.89 1.23 2.22
C HIS A 80 4.04 1.58 3.71
N TRP A 81 2.90 1.87 4.35
CA TRP A 81 2.84 2.03 5.80
C TRP A 81 3.04 0.69 6.49
N SER A 82 3.91 0.67 7.50
CA SER A 82 4.26 -0.51 8.29
C SER A 82 4.11 -0.21 9.78
N THR A 83 3.86 -1.26 10.57
CA THR A 83 3.83 -1.15 12.05
C THR A 83 5.10 -1.77 12.64
N LEU A 84 6.01 -0.92 13.10
CA LEU A 84 7.19 -1.32 13.86
C LEU A 84 6.80 -1.50 15.32
N SER A 85 7.12 -2.65 15.91
CA SER A 85 6.87 -2.98 17.31
C SER A 85 8.19 -3.12 18.06
N LEU A 86 8.31 -2.46 19.21
CA LEU A 86 9.45 -2.58 20.11
C LEU A 86 9.00 -3.17 21.45
N GLU A 87 9.75 -4.14 21.95
CA GLU A 87 9.56 -4.65 23.31
C GLU A 87 10.57 -4.01 24.25
N LEU A 88 10.05 -3.27 25.22
CA LEU A 88 10.84 -2.46 26.15
C LEU A 88 10.41 -2.73 27.60
N ARG A 89 11.31 -2.46 28.55
CA ARG A 89 11.00 -2.42 30.00
C ARG A 89 11.76 -1.30 30.68
N ALA A 90 11.08 -0.55 31.54
CA ALA A 90 11.71 0.38 32.45
C ALA A 90 11.93 -0.33 33.80
N ASN A 91 13.16 -0.39 34.31
CA ASN A 91 13.49 -1.19 35.50
C ASN A 91 13.36 -0.42 36.81
N TYR A 92 13.76 0.85 36.83
CA TYR A 92 13.89 1.63 38.06
C TYR A 92 12.65 2.45 38.39
N ASP A 93 12.10 3.14 37.40
CA ASP A 93 10.94 4.03 37.53
C ASP A 93 10.02 3.86 36.33
N ASP A 94 8.79 4.39 36.45
CA ASP A 94 7.93 4.56 35.28
C ASP A 94 8.60 5.48 34.27
N TYR A 95 8.53 5.12 32.99
CA TYR A 95 9.07 5.93 31.92
C TYR A 95 7.94 6.63 31.16
N ALA A 96 8.02 7.94 31.04
CA ALA A 96 7.14 8.75 30.21
C ALA A 96 7.99 9.60 29.25
N GLY A 97 7.99 9.22 27.98
CA GLY A 97 8.76 9.87 26.94
C GLY A 97 8.16 9.71 25.55
N LEU A 98 9.01 9.86 24.54
CA LEU A 98 8.68 9.81 23.12
C LEU A 98 9.60 8.78 22.46
N LEU A 99 9.01 7.90 21.67
CA LEU A 99 9.75 7.07 20.72
C LEU A 99 9.69 7.76 19.36
N GLN A 100 10.83 7.92 18.68
CA GLN A 100 10.88 8.44 17.32
C GLN A 100 11.94 7.76 16.43
N THR A 101 11.80 7.93 15.12
CA THR A 101 12.83 7.59 14.13
C THR A 101 13.79 8.75 13.91
N ALA A 102 14.95 8.49 13.30
CA ALA A 102 15.65 9.54 12.56
C ALA A 102 14.75 10.13 11.44
N PRO A 103 15.01 11.36 10.95
CA PRO A 103 14.24 11.94 9.86
C PRO A 103 14.27 11.08 8.59
N VAL A 104 13.11 10.91 7.97
CA VAL A 104 12.93 10.13 6.74
C VAL A 104 12.56 11.07 5.60
N ALA A 105 13.40 11.14 4.57
CA ALA A 105 13.14 11.94 3.38
C ALA A 105 11.94 11.40 2.57
N LEU A 106 11.08 12.30 2.12
CA LEU A 106 9.94 11.99 1.26
C LEU A 106 10.33 12.04 -0.23
N LEU A 107 9.57 11.34 -1.07
CA LEU A 107 9.85 11.25 -2.50
C LEU A 107 9.44 12.53 -3.22
N GLY A 108 10.35 13.09 -4.03
CA GLY A 108 10.04 14.19 -4.96
C GLY A 108 9.92 15.58 -4.33
N MET A 109 10.22 15.73 -3.03
CA MET A 109 10.10 17.00 -2.32
C MET A 109 11.24 17.22 -1.30
N PRO A 110 11.61 18.47 -0.98
CA PRO A 110 12.64 18.80 0.01
C PRO A 110 12.01 18.78 1.41
N GLN A 111 11.34 17.68 1.74
CA GLN A 111 10.72 17.49 3.05
C GLN A 111 11.09 16.12 3.62
N GLU A 112 11.23 16.12 4.93
CA GLU A 112 11.45 14.91 5.71
C GLU A 112 10.45 14.83 6.87
N VAL A 113 10.23 13.61 7.35
CA VAL A 113 9.28 13.30 8.42
C VAL A 113 9.97 12.51 9.52
N LEU A 114 9.82 12.91 10.78
CA LEU A 114 10.06 12.04 11.92
C LEU A 114 8.77 11.29 12.26
N TYR A 115 8.85 9.97 12.37
CA TYR A 115 7.74 9.16 12.89
C TYR A 115 7.86 9.08 14.39
N ARG A 116 6.82 9.47 15.13
CA ARG A 116 6.85 9.61 16.59
C ARG A 116 5.63 8.99 17.27
N ARG A 117 5.78 8.60 18.55
CA ARG A 117 4.67 8.32 19.47
C ARG A 117 5.04 8.57 20.93
N ASP A 118 4.03 8.77 21.77
CA ASP A 118 4.20 8.73 23.22
C ASP A 118 4.58 7.31 23.68
N ALA A 119 5.65 7.18 24.46
CA ALA A 119 6.10 5.94 25.07
C ALA A 119 5.89 6.02 26.59
N ARG A 120 4.92 5.24 27.10
CA ARG A 120 4.67 5.08 28.53
C ARG A 120 4.97 3.64 28.93
N LEU A 121 5.96 3.44 29.79
CA LEU A 121 6.37 2.13 30.29
C LEU A 121 6.16 2.10 31.80
N MET A 122 5.48 1.07 32.29
CA MET A 122 5.32 0.85 33.73
C MET A 122 6.56 0.16 34.29
N ARG A 123 6.97 0.56 35.49
CA ARG A 123 8.13 0.00 36.19
C ARG A 123 8.04 -1.52 36.29
N GLY A 124 9.12 -2.20 35.89
CA GLY A 124 9.28 -3.65 35.94
C GLY A 124 8.47 -4.43 34.89
N GLN A 125 7.53 -3.79 34.19
CA GLN A 125 6.67 -4.46 33.22
C GLN A 125 7.25 -4.40 31.81
N ARG A 126 7.24 -5.53 31.10
CA ARG A 126 7.52 -5.55 29.66
C ARG A 126 6.31 -5.00 28.91
N ALA A 127 6.55 -4.02 28.04
CA ALA A 127 5.55 -3.44 27.18
C ALA A 127 5.97 -3.57 25.71
N ARG A 128 4.99 -3.86 24.84
CA ARG A 128 5.15 -3.83 23.39
C ARG A 128 4.52 -2.55 22.86
N ILE A 129 5.32 -1.66 22.29
CA ILE A 129 4.86 -0.40 21.71
C ILE A 129 4.96 -0.45 20.18
N GLY A 130 3.86 -0.09 19.51
CA GLY A 130 3.81 0.01 18.05
C GLY A 130 3.99 1.45 17.56
N LEU A 131 4.72 1.64 16.46
CA LEU A 131 4.96 2.89 15.74
C LEU A 131 4.63 2.70 14.25
N GLN A 132 3.77 3.56 13.72
CA GLN A 132 3.45 3.59 12.29
C GLN A 132 4.49 4.42 11.55
N MET A 133 5.06 3.84 10.48
CA MET A 133 6.06 4.52 9.64
C MET A 133 5.88 4.13 8.17
N MET A 134 6.26 5.05 7.28
CA MET A 134 6.34 4.81 5.84
C MET A 134 7.74 5.19 5.35
N LEU A 135 8.40 4.26 4.69
CA LEU A 135 9.77 4.44 4.20
C LEU A 135 9.75 4.43 2.67
N PRO A 136 9.92 5.58 1.99
CA PRO A 136 10.06 5.61 0.53
C PRO A 136 11.32 4.88 0.06
N GLN A 137 12.39 4.97 0.86
CA GLN A 137 13.61 4.19 0.71
C GLN A 137 13.83 3.41 1.99
N VAL A 138 14.02 2.09 1.88
CA VAL A 138 14.21 1.21 3.05
C VAL A 138 15.71 1.14 3.34
N PRO A 139 16.20 1.76 4.42
CA PRO A 139 17.61 1.65 4.79
C PRO A 139 17.90 0.25 5.35
N ARG A 140 19.18 -0.16 5.38
CA ARG A 140 19.58 -1.42 6.04
C ARG A 140 19.37 -1.37 7.54
N GLU A 141 19.57 -0.21 8.13
CA GLU A 141 19.36 0.06 9.56
C GLU A 141 18.58 1.36 9.72
N LEU A 142 17.59 1.36 10.60
CA LEU A 142 16.83 2.53 10.98
C LEU A 142 17.15 2.88 12.43
N THR A 143 17.55 4.12 12.66
CA THR A 143 17.82 4.62 14.00
C THR A 143 16.51 4.98 14.70
N LEU A 144 16.38 4.50 15.94
CA LEU A 144 15.26 4.75 16.84
C LEU A 144 15.79 5.41 18.09
N GLU A 145 15.09 6.43 18.55
CA GLU A 145 15.46 7.21 19.73
C GLU A 145 14.31 7.19 20.74
N LEU A 146 14.65 6.97 22.00
CA LEU A 146 13.75 7.16 23.13
C LEU A 146 14.24 8.37 23.92
N LEU A 147 13.40 9.39 24.04
CA LEU A 147 13.73 10.64 24.73
C LEU A 147 12.58 11.14 25.59
N ARG A 148 12.89 11.78 26.71
CA ARG A 148 11.91 12.56 27.47
C ARG A 148 11.54 13.85 26.73
N PRO A 149 10.34 14.40 26.96
CA PRO A 149 9.99 15.72 26.44
C PRO A 149 11.06 16.74 26.86
N GLU A 150 11.47 17.60 25.93
CA GLU A 150 12.50 18.65 26.13
C GLU A 150 13.94 18.16 26.36
N ALA A 151 14.19 16.85 26.34
CA ALA A 151 15.55 16.33 26.43
C ALA A 151 16.35 16.69 25.16
N ILE A 152 17.55 17.25 25.36
CA ILE A 152 18.46 17.62 24.25
C ILE A 152 19.11 16.37 23.62
N ARG A 153 19.22 15.29 24.39
CA ARG A 153 19.78 14.00 23.97
C ARG A 153 18.79 12.89 24.24
N ALA A 154 18.82 11.87 23.40
CA ALA A 154 18.08 10.65 23.63
C ALA A 154 18.58 9.97 24.93
N ASP A 155 17.64 9.42 25.69
CA ASP A 155 17.96 8.56 26.83
C ASP A 155 18.55 7.24 26.32
N GLU A 156 18.01 6.72 25.22
CA GLU A 156 18.47 5.51 24.54
C GLU A 156 18.35 5.63 23.02
N THR A 157 19.26 4.99 22.31
CA THR A 157 19.26 4.91 20.84
C THR A 157 19.53 3.48 20.38
N TRP A 158 18.72 2.99 19.45
CA TRP A 158 18.87 1.64 18.88
C TRP A 158 18.89 1.69 17.35
N GLN A 159 19.61 0.75 16.74
CA GLN A 159 19.53 0.49 15.31
C GLN A 159 18.65 -0.74 15.09
N THR A 160 17.57 -0.59 14.33
CA THR A 160 16.76 -1.73 13.89
C THR A 160 17.17 -2.10 12.47
N SER A 161 17.64 -3.33 12.26
CA SER A 161 17.97 -3.82 10.92
C SER A 161 16.69 -4.09 10.14
N LEU A 162 16.59 -3.57 8.91
CA LEU A 162 15.43 -3.75 8.04
C LEU A 162 15.83 -4.49 6.76
N ARG A 163 14.88 -5.21 6.17
CA ARG A 163 15.04 -5.79 4.83
C ARG A 163 14.02 -5.20 3.87
N MET A 164 14.45 -4.90 2.65
CA MET A 164 13.54 -4.41 1.62
C MET A 164 12.73 -5.59 1.05
N LEU A 165 11.42 -5.39 0.89
CA LEU A 165 10.57 -6.25 0.07
C LEU A 165 10.47 -5.64 -1.33
N GLU A 166 10.71 -6.46 -2.37
CA GLU A 166 10.67 -5.99 -3.76
C GLU A 166 9.27 -5.50 -4.18
N PRO A 167 9.13 -4.60 -5.17
CA PRO A 167 7.83 -4.07 -5.61
C PRO A 167 6.78 -5.14 -5.94
N HIS A 168 7.20 -6.21 -6.60
CA HIS A 168 6.32 -7.30 -6.99
C HIS A 168 6.01 -8.26 -5.84
N GLN A 169 6.86 -8.31 -4.81
CA GLN A 169 6.73 -9.26 -3.72
C GLN A 169 5.50 -8.98 -2.84
N MET A 170 4.80 -10.04 -2.48
CA MET A 170 3.63 -10.04 -1.59
C MET A 170 3.79 -11.05 -0.47
N LEU A 171 2.99 -10.91 0.58
CA LEU A 171 3.01 -11.84 1.71
C LEU A 171 1.83 -12.81 1.68
N ILE A 172 2.09 -14.03 2.13
CA ILE A 172 1.10 -15.03 2.53
C ILE A 172 1.27 -15.24 4.04
N LEU A 173 0.28 -14.81 4.82
CA LEU A 173 0.26 -14.99 6.26
C LEU A 173 -0.42 -16.31 6.62
N PHE A 174 0.20 -17.10 7.50
CA PHE A 174 -0.39 -18.31 8.03
C PHE A 174 -0.85 -18.11 9.47
N LEU A 175 -2.08 -18.51 9.75
CA LEU A 175 -2.70 -18.54 11.07
C LEU A 175 -3.03 -19.99 11.41
N THR A 176 -2.02 -20.73 11.86
CA THR A 176 -2.13 -22.16 12.17
C THR A 176 -2.25 -22.38 13.67
N ARG A 177 -2.96 -23.46 14.06
CA ARG A 177 -2.95 -23.97 15.43
C ARG A 177 -1.76 -24.87 15.74
N GLU A 178 -1.29 -25.63 14.75
CA GLU A 178 -0.19 -26.59 14.85
C GLU A 178 1.16 -25.99 14.44
N SER A 179 2.22 -26.82 14.39
CA SER A 179 3.57 -26.40 13.96
C SER A 179 3.55 -25.74 12.57
N ASN A 180 4.25 -24.62 12.47
CA ASN A 180 4.49 -23.89 11.23
C ASN A 180 5.14 -24.74 10.12
N ASP A 181 5.79 -25.85 10.47
CA ASP A 181 6.56 -26.68 9.54
C ASP A 181 5.70 -27.30 8.43
N ALA A 182 4.40 -27.51 8.66
CA ALA A 182 3.49 -28.11 7.69
C ALA A 182 3.45 -27.31 6.37
N PHE A 183 3.45 -25.98 6.46
CA PHE A 183 3.43 -25.09 5.31
C PHE A 183 4.81 -24.62 4.85
N ALA A 184 5.88 -24.92 5.59
CA ALA A 184 7.24 -24.51 5.21
C ALA A 184 7.67 -25.09 3.84
N SER A 185 7.14 -26.27 3.49
CA SER A 185 7.33 -26.95 2.20
C SER A 185 6.86 -26.10 1.01
N TRP A 186 5.88 -25.21 1.21
CA TRP A 186 5.32 -24.36 0.15
C TRP A 186 6.35 -23.41 -0.46
N ASN A 187 7.42 -23.08 0.29
CA ASN A 187 8.53 -22.26 -0.23
C ASN A 187 9.22 -22.85 -1.47
N ARG A 188 9.03 -24.15 -1.73
CA ARG A 188 9.60 -24.91 -2.85
C ARG A 188 8.64 -25.06 -4.04
N LEU A 189 7.40 -24.60 -3.92
CA LEU A 189 6.42 -24.65 -5.01
C LEU A 189 6.75 -23.59 -6.07
N GLN A 190 6.64 -23.97 -7.34
CA GLN A 190 6.70 -23.09 -8.50
C GLN A 190 5.63 -22.01 -8.49
N ALA A 191 4.52 -22.24 -7.79
CA ALA A 191 3.56 -21.20 -7.45
C ALA A 191 4.22 -19.93 -6.85
N MET A 192 5.34 -20.06 -6.13
CA MET A 192 5.98 -18.99 -5.35
C MET A 192 6.97 -18.13 -6.13
N TYR A 193 7.37 -18.49 -7.36
CA TYR A 193 8.35 -17.76 -8.16
C TYR A 193 8.04 -17.85 -9.67
N PRO A 194 8.64 -16.99 -10.50
CA PRO A 194 8.55 -17.11 -11.94
C PRO A 194 9.04 -18.48 -12.44
N THR A 195 8.35 -19.04 -13.43
CA THR A 195 8.66 -20.35 -14.00
C THR A 195 10.12 -20.47 -14.50
N GLY A 196 10.68 -19.39 -15.07
CA GLY A 196 12.07 -19.34 -15.54
C GLY A 196 13.13 -19.03 -14.50
N THR A 197 12.83 -19.05 -13.19
CA THR A 197 13.84 -18.78 -12.15
C THR A 197 14.75 -19.99 -11.94
N ASP A 198 16.07 -19.77 -12.08
CA ASP A 198 17.07 -20.76 -11.67
C ASP A 198 17.02 -20.93 -10.15
N ARG A 199 16.74 -22.17 -9.71
CA ARG A 199 16.59 -22.51 -8.29
C ARG A 199 17.91 -22.83 -7.61
N THR A 200 19.00 -22.95 -8.37
CA THR A 200 20.34 -23.17 -7.81
C THR A 200 20.96 -21.86 -7.32
N ASP A 201 20.59 -20.74 -7.93
CA ASP A 201 20.94 -19.40 -7.47
C ASP A 201 19.99 -18.90 -6.36
N VAL A 202 20.46 -19.02 -5.12
CA VAL A 202 19.73 -18.58 -3.93
C VAL A 202 19.41 -17.08 -3.97
N GLN A 203 20.29 -16.24 -4.53
CA GLN A 203 20.06 -14.80 -4.60
C GLN A 203 18.98 -14.47 -5.64
N ALA A 204 19.03 -15.10 -6.82
CA ALA A 204 17.99 -14.93 -7.83
C ALA A 204 16.62 -15.39 -7.32
N VAL A 205 16.56 -16.51 -6.60
CA VAL A 205 15.33 -16.99 -5.94
C VAL A 205 14.79 -15.93 -4.97
N GLU A 206 15.64 -15.36 -4.12
CA GLU A 206 15.19 -14.40 -3.11
C GLU A 206 14.69 -13.07 -3.70
N HIS A 207 15.28 -12.58 -4.80
CA HIS A 207 14.84 -11.33 -5.45
C HIS A 207 13.65 -11.52 -6.38
N ARG A 208 13.50 -12.69 -7.02
CA ARG A 208 12.43 -12.94 -8.01
C ARG A 208 11.19 -13.61 -7.43
N ARG A 209 11.25 -14.11 -6.19
CA ARG A 209 10.12 -14.74 -5.50
C ARG A 209 8.90 -13.82 -5.53
N TYR A 210 7.72 -14.36 -5.81
CA TYR A 210 6.45 -13.63 -5.77
C TYR A 210 5.91 -13.50 -4.36
N TYR A 211 5.89 -14.61 -3.61
CA TYR A 211 5.27 -14.67 -2.30
C TYR A 211 6.26 -15.07 -1.22
N ARG A 212 6.31 -14.30 -0.14
CA ARG A 212 7.01 -14.69 1.09
C ARG A 212 6.02 -15.22 2.10
N LEU A 213 6.31 -16.38 2.68
CA LEU A 213 5.50 -16.99 3.70
C LEU A 213 5.81 -16.36 5.06
N VAL A 214 4.77 -15.96 5.78
CA VAL A 214 4.88 -15.44 7.15
C VAL A 214 4.30 -16.48 8.09
N LEU A 215 5.21 -17.17 8.78
CA LEU A 215 4.91 -18.18 9.79
C LEU A 215 5.15 -17.55 11.17
N PRO A 216 4.10 -17.33 12.00
CA PRO A 216 4.25 -16.67 13.29
C PRO A 216 5.18 -17.45 14.24
N LEU A 217 6.20 -16.78 14.78
CA LEU A 217 7.13 -17.42 15.74
C LEU A 217 6.41 -17.91 17.02
N GLU A 218 5.44 -17.13 17.47
CA GLU A 218 4.57 -17.43 18.61
C GLU A 218 3.17 -17.69 18.03
N PRO A 219 2.78 -18.94 17.74
CA PRO A 219 1.49 -19.25 17.13
C PRO A 219 0.32 -18.70 17.92
N ASP A 220 0.37 -18.69 19.24
CA ASP A 220 -0.72 -18.15 20.07
C ASP A 220 -0.83 -16.63 20.01
N GLN A 221 0.25 -15.91 19.67
CA GLN A 221 0.31 -14.44 19.66
C GLN A 221 0.97 -13.90 18.37
N PRO A 222 0.27 -13.99 17.22
CA PRO A 222 0.81 -13.57 15.94
C PRO A 222 1.01 -12.07 15.97
N LEU A 223 2.14 -11.63 15.43
CA LEU A 223 2.44 -10.22 15.31
C LEU A 223 1.59 -9.63 14.18
N LEU A 224 0.34 -9.25 14.46
CA LEU A 224 -0.53 -8.59 13.49
C LEU A 224 -0.82 -7.16 13.91
N SER A 225 -0.78 -6.25 12.94
CA SER A 225 -1.16 -4.87 13.20
C SER A 225 -2.67 -4.73 13.34
N ALA A 226 -3.11 -3.99 14.36
CA ALA A 226 -4.49 -3.53 14.47
C ALA A 226 -4.78 -2.33 13.54
N HIS A 227 -3.77 -1.79 12.85
CA HIS A 227 -3.94 -0.64 11.96
C HIS A 227 -4.25 -1.12 10.52
N PRO A 228 -5.46 -0.88 9.98
CA PRO A 228 -5.92 -1.46 8.71
C PRO A 228 -5.05 -1.03 7.51
N LEU A 229 -4.59 0.23 7.49
CA LEU A 229 -3.77 0.75 6.38
C LEU A 229 -2.35 0.18 6.30
N THR A 230 -1.96 -0.71 7.22
CA THR A 230 -0.64 -1.39 7.20
C THR A 230 -0.69 -2.82 6.66
N TRP A 231 -1.87 -3.31 6.27
CA TRP A 231 -2.07 -4.66 5.70
C TRP A 231 -1.79 -4.74 4.19
N THR A 232 -1.44 -3.62 3.55
CA THR A 232 -1.34 -3.47 2.08
C THR A 232 -0.34 -4.41 1.38
N ILE A 233 0.60 -5.01 2.12
CA ILE A 233 1.59 -5.97 1.57
C ILE A 233 1.14 -7.44 1.70
N ILE A 234 0.04 -7.70 2.43
CA ILE A 234 -0.52 -9.03 2.64
C ILE A 234 -1.53 -9.30 1.53
N SER A 235 -1.21 -10.29 0.69
CA SER A 235 -2.10 -10.71 -0.40
C SER A 235 -3.09 -11.79 0.05
N HIS A 236 -2.62 -12.72 0.89
CA HIS A 236 -3.38 -13.87 1.33
C HIS A 236 -3.20 -14.13 2.82
N VAL A 237 -4.27 -14.60 3.45
CA VAL A 237 -4.24 -15.17 4.81
C VAL A 237 -4.73 -16.61 4.70
N ILE A 238 -3.91 -17.56 5.11
CA ILE A 238 -4.28 -18.98 5.21
C ILE A 238 -4.56 -19.26 6.68
N TRP A 239 -5.81 -19.62 6.99
CA TRP A 239 -6.28 -19.85 8.34
C TRP A 239 -6.59 -21.33 8.54
N ASP A 240 -5.83 -21.97 9.42
CA ASP A 240 -5.90 -23.41 9.67
C ASP A 240 -6.11 -23.71 11.16
N GLY A 241 -7.36 -23.95 11.53
CA GLY A 241 -7.75 -24.50 12.85
C GLY A 241 -7.53 -23.59 14.06
N ARG A 242 -7.04 -22.36 13.88
CA ARG A 242 -6.79 -21.41 14.96
C ARG A 242 -8.10 -20.75 15.45
N PRO A 243 -8.31 -20.59 16.77
CA PRO A 243 -9.49 -19.92 17.29
C PRO A 243 -9.51 -18.39 16.99
N PRO A 244 -10.61 -17.82 16.46
CA PRO A 244 -10.75 -16.40 16.15
C PRO A 244 -10.58 -15.44 17.33
N GLU A 245 -10.91 -15.87 18.55
CA GLU A 245 -10.79 -15.10 19.78
C GLU A 245 -9.34 -14.72 20.15
N THR A 246 -8.35 -15.37 19.53
CA THR A 246 -6.93 -15.02 19.72
C THR A 246 -6.54 -13.71 19.03
N LEU A 247 -7.35 -13.23 18.07
CA LEU A 247 -7.18 -11.91 17.49
C LEU A 247 -7.92 -10.88 18.33
N ASN A 248 -7.27 -9.77 18.66
CA ASN A 248 -7.94 -8.69 19.37
C ASN A 248 -8.97 -7.98 18.45
N PRO A 249 -9.97 -7.26 19.00
CA PRO A 249 -11.02 -6.63 18.19
C PRO A 249 -10.49 -5.69 17.10
N GLY A 250 -9.40 -4.97 17.35
CA GLY A 250 -8.76 -4.11 16.34
C GLY A 250 -8.16 -4.89 15.17
N GLN A 251 -7.54 -6.05 15.44
CA GLN A 251 -7.04 -6.96 14.42
C GLN A 251 -8.17 -7.62 13.63
N GLN A 252 -9.26 -8.02 14.30
CA GLN A 252 -10.46 -8.55 13.64
C GLN A 252 -11.06 -7.52 12.67
N GLN A 253 -11.22 -6.27 13.14
CA GLN A 253 -11.71 -5.17 12.31
C GLN A 253 -10.76 -4.85 11.15
N ALA A 254 -9.44 -4.83 11.38
CA ALA A 254 -8.45 -4.61 10.33
C ALA A 254 -8.48 -5.73 9.27
N MET A 255 -8.75 -6.98 9.66
CA MET A 255 -8.93 -8.07 8.71
C MET A 255 -10.21 -7.92 7.88
N LEU A 256 -11.32 -7.49 8.48
CA LEU A 256 -12.55 -7.20 7.73
C LEU A 256 -12.35 -6.04 6.75
N ASP A 257 -11.69 -4.96 7.18
CA ASP A 257 -11.31 -3.85 6.29
C ASP A 257 -10.41 -4.38 5.16
N TRP A 258 -9.41 -5.20 5.49
CA TRP A 258 -8.53 -5.79 4.48
C TRP A 258 -9.26 -6.68 3.46
N LEU A 259 -10.22 -7.49 3.91
CA LEU A 259 -11.06 -8.32 3.04
C LEU A 259 -11.85 -7.48 2.05
N HIS A 260 -12.55 -6.44 2.52
CA HIS A 260 -13.38 -5.60 1.65
C HIS A 260 -12.57 -4.93 0.54
N TRP A 261 -11.33 -4.51 0.80
CA TRP A 261 -10.47 -3.85 -0.20
C TRP A 261 -9.69 -4.82 -1.12
N GLY A 262 -9.89 -6.13 -0.99
CA GLY A 262 -9.31 -7.12 -1.91
C GLY A 262 -8.43 -8.18 -1.27
N GLY A 263 -8.41 -8.29 0.06
CA GLY A 263 -7.77 -9.40 0.76
C GLY A 263 -8.36 -10.76 0.39
N GLN A 264 -7.53 -11.80 0.42
CA GLN A 264 -7.96 -13.17 0.14
C GLN A 264 -7.75 -14.08 1.36
N LEU A 265 -8.84 -14.49 2.00
CA LEU A 265 -8.82 -15.39 3.16
C LEU A 265 -9.16 -16.82 2.74
N ILE A 266 -8.28 -17.76 3.09
CA ILE A 266 -8.46 -19.18 2.81
C ILE A 266 -8.62 -19.88 4.15
N LEU A 267 -9.78 -20.49 4.37
CA LEU A 267 -10.08 -21.33 5.52
C LEU A 267 -9.83 -22.79 5.14
N VAL A 268 -8.92 -23.44 5.88
CA VAL A 268 -8.49 -24.81 5.59
C VAL A 268 -9.36 -25.82 6.34
N GLY A 269 -9.95 -26.75 5.61
CA GLY A 269 -10.66 -27.92 6.14
C GLY A 269 -9.73 -29.10 6.44
N GLY A 270 -10.30 -30.24 6.83
CA GLY A 270 -9.56 -31.45 7.13
C GLY A 270 -10.17 -32.21 8.30
N ALA A 271 -9.50 -33.25 8.78
CA ALA A 271 -10.00 -34.12 9.85
C ALA A 271 -10.12 -33.42 11.23
N GLY A 272 -9.75 -32.14 11.34
CA GLY A 272 -9.81 -31.34 12.57
C GLY A 272 -11.04 -30.41 12.63
N PRO A 273 -11.31 -29.80 13.80
CA PRO A 273 -12.48 -28.94 14.03
C PRO A 273 -12.33 -27.53 13.43
N SER A 274 -11.73 -27.39 12.24
CA SER A 274 -11.26 -26.10 11.72
C SER A 274 -12.39 -25.11 11.37
N PHE A 275 -13.54 -25.60 10.89
CA PHE A 275 -14.66 -24.73 10.55
C PHE A 275 -15.58 -24.40 11.71
N HIS A 276 -15.65 -25.25 12.74
CA HIS A 276 -16.55 -25.04 13.88
C HIS A 276 -16.20 -23.78 14.67
N ALA A 277 -14.92 -23.54 14.95
CA ALA A 277 -14.48 -22.35 15.69
C ALA A 277 -14.75 -21.04 14.93
N ILE A 278 -14.77 -21.08 13.60
CA ILE A 278 -14.96 -19.89 12.75
C ILE A 278 -16.44 -19.55 12.59
N ARG A 279 -17.32 -20.56 12.66
CA ARG A 279 -18.77 -20.40 12.49
C ARG A 279 -19.39 -19.44 13.51
N ASP A 280 -18.84 -19.35 14.71
CA ASP A 280 -19.39 -18.52 15.79
C ASP A 280 -18.55 -17.26 16.04
N SER A 281 -17.95 -16.69 14.98
CA SER A 281 -16.98 -15.58 15.05
C SER A 281 -17.39 -14.33 14.27
N PHE A 282 -16.54 -13.32 14.24
CA PHE A 282 -16.75 -12.10 13.44
C PHE A 282 -16.82 -12.37 11.91
N LEU A 283 -16.41 -13.55 11.45
CA LEU A 283 -16.43 -13.94 10.03
C LEU A 283 -17.76 -14.56 9.58
N THR A 284 -18.66 -14.95 10.51
CA THR A 284 -19.90 -15.68 10.20
C THR A 284 -20.75 -15.05 9.08
N PRO A 285 -20.97 -13.73 9.03
CA PRO A 285 -21.80 -13.12 7.96
C PRO A 285 -21.20 -13.26 6.56
N TYR A 286 -19.89 -13.52 6.49
CA TYR A 286 -19.08 -13.51 5.28
C TYR A 286 -18.73 -14.91 4.77
N LEU A 287 -19.00 -15.96 5.55
CA LEU A 287 -18.64 -17.33 5.18
C LEU A 287 -19.33 -17.76 3.87
N PRO A 288 -18.60 -18.47 2.98
CA PRO A 288 -19.14 -18.97 1.71
C PRO A 288 -20.01 -20.23 1.87
N ALA A 289 -19.90 -20.94 2.98
CA ALA A 289 -20.59 -22.19 3.20
C ALA A 289 -20.81 -22.49 4.69
N GLU A 290 -21.80 -23.35 4.96
CA GLU A 290 -22.01 -23.94 6.27
C GLU A 290 -21.47 -25.38 6.28
N PRO A 291 -20.76 -25.82 7.36
CA PRO A 291 -20.40 -27.22 7.53
C PRO A 291 -21.64 -28.09 7.65
N SER A 292 -21.82 -29.03 6.72
CA SER A 292 -22.97 -29.95 6.68
C SER A 292 -22.85 -31.10 7.69
N GLY A 293 -21.62 -31.44 8.11
CA GLY A 293 -21.33 -32.65 8.88
C GLY A 293 -21.22 -33.92 8.04
N GLU A 294 -21.60 -33.89 6.76
CA GLU A 294 -21.49 -35.00 5.79
C GLU A 294 -20.05 -35.16 5.30
N ASN A 295 -19.16 -35.59 6.19
CA ASN A 295 -17.75 -35.75 5.88
C ASN A 295 -17.47 -37.07 5.15
N LEU A 296 -16.53 -37.04 4.21
CA LEU A 296 -16.15 -38.20 3.39
C LEU A 296 -14.68 -38.56 3.59
N LEU A 297 -14.39 -39.86 3.48
CA LEU A 297 -13.02 -40.38 3.42
C LEU A 297 -12.75 -40.78 1.97
N LEU A 298 -11.77 -40.13 1.34
CA LEU A 298 -11.42 -40.33 -0.05
C LEU A 298 -10.37 -41.43 -0.18
N THR A 299 -10.68 -42.42 -1.02
CA THR A 299 -9.73 -43.45 -1.47
C THR A 299 -8.90 -42.94 -2.66
N ARG A 300 -7.95 -43.77 -3.12
CA ARG A 300 -7.14 -43.47 -4.30
C ARG A 300 -8.00 -43.20 -5.55
N ASP A 301 -9.05 -43.99 -5.76
CA ASP A 301 -9.90 -43.85 -6.96
C ASP A 301 -10.74 -42.58 -6.90
N ASP A 302 -11.20 -42.21 -5.70
CA ASP A 302 -11.93 -40.96 -5.47
C ASP A 302 -11.08 -39.70 -5.72
N LEU A 303 -9.75 -39.82 -5.57
CA LEU A 303 -8.79 -38.73 -5.77
C LEU A 303 -8.30 -38.60 -7.21
N LYS A 304 -8.66 -39.55 -8.09
CA LYS A 304 -8.26 -39.51 -9.51
C LYS A 304 -8.72 -38.22 -10.23
N PRO A 305 -9.97 -37.74 -10.08
CA PRO A 305 -10.40 -36.47 -10.69
C PRO A 305 -9.54 -35.27 -10.27
N LEU A 306 -9.12 -35.24 -9.00
CA LEU A 306 -8.24 -34.18 -8.46
C LEU A 306 -6.86 -34.24 -9.11
N ALA A 307 -6.27 -35.44 -9.18
CA ALA A 307 -4.98 -35.68 -9.81
C ALA A 307 -4.94 -35.29 -11.31
N GLU A 308 -6.03 -35.57 -12.04
CA GLU A 308 -6.16 -35.26 -13.46
C GLU A 308 -6.33 -33.75 -13.74
N THR A 309 -7.07 -33.06 -12.87
CA THR A 309 -7.38 -31.63 -13.01
C THR A 309 -6.18 -30.73 -12.67
N TYR A 310 -5.40 -31.09 -11.65
CA TYR A 310 -4.27 -30.30 -11.16
C TYR A 310 -2.94 -31.03 -11.41
N ARG A 311 -2.53 -31.02 -12.68
CA ARG A 311 -1.28 -31.67 -13.09
C ARG A 311 -0.06 -30.94 -12.53
N PRO A 312 1.03 -31.65 -12.17
CA PRO A 312 2.24 -31.01 -11.70
C PRO A 312 2.85 -30.09 -12.76
N PRO A 313 3.44 -28.94 -12.36
CA PRO A 313 4.13 -28.08 -13.31
C PRO A 313 5.34 -28.80 -13.92
N ALA A 314 5.66 -28.42 -15.16
CA ALA A 314 6.93 -28.78 -15.79
C ALA A 314 8.04 -27.87 -15.26
N THR A 315 9.23 -28.43 -15.11
CA THR A 315 10.41 -27.76 -14.58
C THR A 315 11.45 -27.49 -15.67
N PRO A 316 12.35 -26.51 -15.45
CA PRO A 316 13.73 -26.47 -15.90
C PRO A 316 14.20 -27.58 -16.84
N ARG A 317 14.50 -28.66 -16.12
CA ARG A 317 15.13 -29.89 -16.57
C ARG A 317 14.24 -30.74 -17.44
N ASP A 318 12.92 -30.62 -17.31
CA ASP A 318 11.97 -31.32 -18.19
C ASP A 318 12.01 -30.76 -19.62
N TRP A 319 12.53 -29.54 -19.80
CA TRP A 319 12.76 -28.93 -21.11
C TRP A 319 14.18 -29.20 -21.68
N GLU A 320 15.11 -29.70 -20.86
CA GLU A 320 16.54 -29.92 -21.19
C GLU A 320 16.86 -31.33 -21.72
N ASP A 321 15.86 -32.19 -21.93
CA ASP A 321 16.03 -33.52 -22.52
C ASP A 321 16.87 -33.41 -23.82
N PRO A 322 18.09 -33.99 -23.92
CA PRO A 322 19.03 -33.75 -25.01
C PRO A 322 18.58 -34.47 -26.27
N ARG A 323 17.54 -33.92 -26.90
CA ARG A 323 17.04 -34.41 -28.18
C ARG A 323 17.95 -33.85 -29.27
N PRO A 324 18.40 -34.69 -30.23
CA PRO A 324 19.28 -34.25 -31.32
C PRO A 324 18.73 -33.00 -32.00
N VAL A 325 19.65 -32.11 -32.43
CA VAL A 325 19.30 -30.87 -33.13
C VAL A 325 18.42 -31.23 -34.33
N PRO A 326 17.18 -30.70 -34.42
CA PRO A 326 16.27 -31.07 -35.49
C PRO A 326 16.83 -30.58 -36.82
N THR A 327 16.75 -31.42 -37.86
CA THR A 327 17.41 -31.16 -39.15
C THR A 327 16.43 -30.75 -40.24
N THR A 328 15.12 -30.79 -39.96
CA THR A 328 14.05 -30.49 -40.93
C THR A 328 13.07 -29.43 -40.43
N GLY A 329 12.45 -28.71 -41.37
CA GLY A 329 11.49 -27.63 -41.06
C GLY A 329 10.24 -28.10 -40.31
N ASP A 330 9.77 -29.31 -40.59
CA ASP A 330 8.58 -29.89 -39.95
C ASP A 330 8.85 -30.35 -38.50
N GLU A 331 10.07 -30.84 -38.20
CA GLU A 331 10.50 -31.14 -36.83
C GLU A 331 10.63 -29.87 -35.99
N ILE A 332 11.04 -28.76 -36.60
CA ILE A 332 11.12 -27.45 -35.95
C ILE A 332 9.71 -26.92 -35.68
N ALA A 333 8.80 -26.98 -36.65
CA ALA A 333 7.40 -26.60 -36.48
C ALA A 333 6.66 -27.45 -35.43
N ALA A 334 6.96 -28.75 -35.35
CA ALA A 334 6.44 -29.64 -34.31
C ALA A 334 7.03 -29.37 -32.91
N ARG A 335 8.25 -28.82 -32.82
CA ARG A 335 8.90 -28.40 -31.56
C ARG A 335 8.49 -27.00 -31.07
N VAL A 336 7.97 -26.15 -31.96
CA VAL A 336 7.34 -24.85 -31.62
C VAL A 336 5.96 -25.02 -30.97
N ARG A 337 5.51 -26.27 -30.72
CA ARG A 337 4.34 -26.53 -29.87
C ARG A 337 4.50 -25.82 -28.52
N PRO A 338 3.43 -25.20 -27.97
CA PRO A 338 3.52 -24.46 -26.73
C PRO A 338 4.16 -25.35 -25.67
N VAL A 339 5.17 -24.81 -25.00
CA VAL A 339 5.84 -25.46 -23.87
C VAL A 339 4.76 -26.05 -22.99
N ASN A 340 4.73 -27.38 -22.88
CA ASN A 340 3.75 -28.03 -22.03
C ASN A 340 4.09 -27.63 -20.60
N ARG A 341 3.33 -26.66 -20.05
CA ARG A 341 3.57 -26.09 -18.71
C ARG A 341 3.34 -27.09 -17.58
N TYR A 342 2.77 -28.25 -17.91
CA TYR A 342 2.44 -29.30 -16.98
C TYR A 342 2.93 -30.65 -17.47
N ARG A 343 3.32 -31.50 -16.52
CA ARG A 343 3.62 -32.91 -16.76
C ARG A 343 2.32 -33.72 -16.82
N ALA A 344 2.43 -35.02 -17.07
CA ALA A 344 1.30 -35.93 -16.97
C ALA A 344 0.73 -35.94 -15.54
N ALA A 345 -0.56 -36.26 -15.40
CA ALA A 345 -1.19 -36.39 -14.09
C ALA A 345 -0.50 -37.49 -13.27
N GLU A 346 -0.12 -37.16 -12.04
CA GLU A 346 0.47 -38.12 -11.09
C GLU A 346 -0.58 -38.50 -10.03
N PRO A 347 -0.80 -39.80 -9.76
CA PRO A 347 -1.85 -40.25 -8.85
C PRO A 347 -1.53 -39.90 -7.40
N ILE A 348 -2.55 -39.53 -6.63
CA ILE A 348 -2.45 -39.33 -5.18
C ILE A 348 -2.56 -40.71 -4.51
N VAL A 349 -1.57 -41.06 -3.70
CA VAL A 349 -1.51 -42.38 -3.04
C VAL A 349 -1.66 -42.20 -1.52
N PRO A 350 -2.90 -42.25 -0.98
CA PRO A 350 -3.10 -42.27 0.46
C PRO A 350 -2.58 -43.57 1.08
N ALA A 351 -2.12 -43.50 2.33
CA ALA A 351 -1.73 -44.70 3.08
C ALA A 351 -2.97 -45.54 3.40
N SER A 352 -2.83 -46.86 3.40
CA SER A 352 -3.96 -47.81 3.54
C SER A 352 -4.79 -47.62 4.80
N ASN A 353 -4.20 -47.07 5.87
CA ASN A 353 -4.84 -46.78 7.16
C ASN A 353 -5.13 -45.28 7.39
N ARG A 354 -4.89 -44.42 6.39
CA ARG A 354 -5.05 -42.96 6.49
C ARG A 354 -5.63 -42.41 5.19
N PRO A 355 -6.93 -42.62 4.92
CA PRO A 355 -7.60 -42.00 3.78
C PRO A 355 -7.64 -40.47 3.93
N VAL A 356 -7.77 -39.75 2.80
CA VAL A 356 -7.81 -38.29 2.81
C VAL A 356 -9.20 -37.83 3.24
N PHE A 357 -9.26 -36.94 4.22
CA PHE A 357 -10.54 -36.40 4.70
C PHE A 357 -11.04 -35.25 3.82
N LEU A 358 -12.33 -35.29 3.47
CA LEU A 358 -13.04 -34.22 2.77
C LEU A 358 -14.22 -33.73 3.62
N ALA A 359 -14.20 -32.46 4.00
CA ALA A 359 -15.26 -31.84 4.78
C ALA A 359 -16.52 -31.60 3.95
N GLY A 360 -17.68 -31.94 4.49
CA GLY A 360 -18.95 -31.67 3.83
C GLY A 360 -19.35 -30.20 3.97
N LEU A 361 -19.45 -29.47 2.85
CA LEU A 361 -19.79 -28.04 2.84
C LEU A 361 -21.09 -27.79 2.06
N ARG A 362 -21.98 -26.98 2.63
CA ARG A 362 -23.22 -26.51 1.97
C ARG A 362 -23.08 -25.04 1.56
N PRO A 363 -23.11 -24.69 0.27
CA PRO A 363 -22.94 -23.31 -0.18
C PRO A 363 -24.09 -22.41 0.28
N VAL A 364 -23.76 -21.16 0.62
CA VAL A 364 -24.77 -20.09 0.79
C VAL A 364 -25.13 -19.47 -0.56
N ALA A 365 -26.23 -18.72 -0.61
CA ALA A 365 -26.63 -17.99 -1.81
C ALA A 365 -25.52 -17.02 -2.28
N GLY A 366 -25.23 -17.02 -3.59
CA GLY A 366 -24.17 -16.19 -4.19
C GLY A 366 -22.75 -16.73 -4.03
N ALA A 367 -22.55 -17.88 -3.37
CA ALA A 367 -21.26 -18.55 -3.33
C ALA A 367 -21.00 -19.35 -4.62
N SER A 368 -19.73 -19.46 -4.99
CA SER A 368 -19.24 -20.24 -6.15
C SER A 368 -18.62 -21.55 -5.67
N VAL A 369 -19.02 -22.66 -6.28
CA VAL A 369 -18.53 -24.00 -5.95
C VAL A 369 -17.36 -24.37 -6.85
N ILE A 370 -16.28 -24.86 -6.26
CA ILE A 370 -15.12 -25.41 -6.98
C ILE A 370 -15.21 -26.94 -6.85
N PRO A 371 -15.38 -27.68 -7.96
CA PRO A 371 -15.45 -29.14 -7.94
C PRO A 371 -14.08 -29.77 -7.65
N LEU A 372 -14.09 -31.02 -7.16
CA LEU A 372 -12.90 -31.85 -6.93
C LEU A 372 -12.14 -32.14 -8.22
N GLY A 373 -12.85 -32.23 -9.33
CA GLY A 373 -12.32 -32.32 -10.68
C GLY A 373 -13.47 -32.36 -11.67
N GLU A 374 -13.19 -32.19 -12.97
CA GLU A 374 -14.22 -32.13 -14.03
C GLU A 374 -15.14 -33.36 -14.06
N SER A 375 -14.60 -34.53 -13.69
CA SER A 375 -15.31 -35.82 -13.66
C SER A 375 -15.96 -36.14 -12.31
N SER A 376 -15.97 -35.20 -11.35
CA SER A 376 -16.49 -35.41 -10.00
C SER A 376 -17.55 -34.38 -9.62
N ASN A 377 -18.62 -34.83 -8.95
CA ASN A 377 -19.62 -33.97 -8.34
C ASN A 377 -19.27 -33.53 -6.91
N ARG A 378 -18.13 -33.99 -6.38
CA ARG A 378 -17.69 -33.65 -5.01
C ARG A 378 -17.12 -32.23 -4.97
N VAL A 379 -17.29 -31.55 -3.85
CA VAL A 379 -16.84 -30.18 -3.65
C VAL A 379 -15.40 -30.17 -3.12
N LEU A 380 -14.50 -29.48 -3.81
CA LEU A 380 -13.14 -29.19 -3.34
C LEU A 380 -13.13 -27.96 -2.44
N GLY A 381 -13.91 -26.95 -2.79
CA GLY A 381 -14.02 -25.74 -1.99
C GLY A 381 -15.19 -24.88 -2.44
N ILE A 382 -15.56 -23.94 -1.59
CA ILE A 382 -16.63 -22.97 -1.86
C ILE A 382 -16.08 -21.58 -1.58
N GLU A 383 -16.23 -20.66 -2.53
CA GLU A 383 -15.74 -19.30 -2.43
C GLU A 383 -16.84 -18.25 -2.56
N ARG A 384 -16.68 -17.11 -1.88
CA ARG A 384 -17.64 -16.00 -1.92
C ARG A 384 -16.89 -14.66 -1.91
N ARG A 385 -17.44 -13.67 -2.61
CA ARG A 385 -16.95 -12.27 -2.58
C ARG A 385 -17.30 -11.58 -1.27
N VAL A 386 -16.34 -10.82 -0.75
CA VAL A 386 -16.51 -9.89 0.38
C VAL A 386 -15.87 -8.57 -0.01
N GLY A 387 -16.68 -7.57 -0.37
CA GLY A 387 -16.20 -6.42 -1.14
C GLY A 387 -15.47 -6.86 -2.41
N ARG A 388 -14.26 -6.34 -2.63
CA ARG A 388 -13.33 -6.77 -3.69
C ARG A 388 -12.61 -8.08 -3.35
N GLY A 389 -12.52 -8.47 -2.09
CA GLY A 389 -11.82 -9.69 -1.65
C GLY A 389 -12.62 -10.96 -1.85
N ARG A 390 -12.10 -12.06 -1.31
CA ARG A 390 -12.81 -13.35 -1.26
C ARG A 390 -12.48 -14.15 -0.01
N ILE A 391 -13.43 -14.99 0.40
CA ILE A 391 -13.22 -16.08 1.35
C ILE A 391 -13.39 -17.40 0.61
N LEU A 392 -12.41 -18.30 0.72
CA LEU A 392 -12.45 -19.67 0.23
C LEU A 392 -12.46 -20.63 1.42
N MET A 393 -13.50 -21.46 1.53
CA MET A 393 -13.48 -22.63 2.41
C MET A 393 -13.04 -23.85 1.61
N LEU A 394 -11.83 -24.34 1.89
CA LEU A 394 -11.26 -25.51 1.21
C LEU A 394 -11.65 -26.78 1.97
N ALA A 395 -12.35 -27.70 1.33
CA ALA A 395 -12.92 -28.89 1.98
C ALA A 395 -11.85 -29.92 2.42
N LEU A 396 -10.66 -29.90 1.82
CA LEU A 396 -9.54 -30.77 2.18
C LEU A 396 -8.38 -29.98 2.79
N SER A 397 -7.53 -30.66 3.56
CA SER A 397 -6.29 -30.05 4.07
C SER A 397 -5.14 -30.23 3.06
N PRO A 398 -4.48 -29.15 2.62
CA PRO A 398 -3.24 -29.24 1.85
C PRO A 398 -2.09 -29.92 2.63
N ASN A 399 -2.22 -29.99 3.96
CA ASN A 399 -1.21 -30.57 4.85
C ASN A 399 -1.44 -32.08 5.08
N ASP A 400 -2.51 -32.67 4.54
CA ASP A 400 -2.65 -34.11 4.57
C ASP A 400 -1.42 -34.77 3.93
N PRO A 401 -0.76 -35.77 4.55
CA PRO A 401 0.49 -36.32 4.03
C PRO A 401 0.43 -36.81 2.57
N ALA A 402 -0.72 -37.35 2.13
CA ALA A 402 -0.88 -37.79 0.75
C ALA A 402 -0.96 -36.61 -0.23
N ILE A 403 -1.58 -35.51 0.20
CA ILE A 403 -1.72 -34.27 -0.58
C ILE A 403 -0.40 -33.48 -0.56
N ALA A 404 0.26 -33.38 0.60
CA ALA A 404 1.53 -32.68 0.78
C ALA A 404 2.67 -33.31 -0.02
N ALA A 405 2.67 -34.64 -0.18
CA ALA A 405 3.64 -35.37 -0.99
C ALA A 405 3.32 -35.37 -2.49
N TRP A 406 2.10 -34.97 -2.89
CA TRP A 406 1.65 -35.02 -4.27
C TRP A 406 2.16 -33.83 -5.09
N PRO A 407 2.89 -34.04 -6.20
CA PRO A 407 3.46 -32.94 -6.99
C PRO A 407 2.44 -31.98 -7.60
N GLY A 408 1.19 -32.41 -7.81
CA GLY A 408 0.12 -31.54 -8.31
C GLY A 408 -0.40 -30.51 -7.31
N LEU A 409 0.00 -30.60 -6.03
CA LEU A 409 -0.31 -29.61 -5.00
C LEU A 409 0.12 -28.20 -5.42
N ASP A 410 1.23 -28.07 -6.15
CA ASP A 410 1.71 -26.80 -6.70
C ASP A 410 0.64 -26.09 -7.54
N THR A 411 0.07 -26.83 -8.49
CA THR A 411 -0.96 -26.33 -9.40
C THR A 411 -2.28 -26.06 -8.65
N LEU A 412 -2.62 -26.90 -7.67
CA LEU A 412 -3.76 -26.67 -6.78
C LEU A 412 -3.59 -25.37 -5.98
N VAL A 413 -2.44 -25.16 -5.35
CA VAL A 413 -2.14 -23.94 -4.59
C VAL A 413 -2.15 -22.72 -5.50
N ARG A 414 -1.51 -22.79 -6.66
CA ARG A 414 -1.46 -21.67 -7.61
C ARG A 414 -2.85 -21.29 -8.13
N ARG A 415 -3.63 -22.25 -8.62
CA ARG A 415 -4.94 -22.00 -9.27
C ARG A 415 -6.06 -21.75 -8.28
N VAL A 416 -6.18 -22.56 -7.24
CA VAL A 416 -7.33 -22.52 -6.33
C VAL A 416 -7.06 -21.60 -5.15
N VAL A 417 -6.00 -21.88 -4.39
CA VAL A 417 -5.68 -21.20 -3.13
C VAL A 417 -5.27 -19.75 -3.37
N LEU A 418 -4.29 -19.50 -4.24
CA LEU A 418 -3.74 -18.17 -4.48
C LEU A 418 -4.43 -17.42 -5.63
N ARG A 419 -5.19 -18.13 -6.47
CA ARG A 419 -5.75 -17.59 -7.74
C ARG A 419 -4.70 -16.76 -8.49
N ARG A 420 -3.47 -17.29 -8.54
CA ARG A 420 -2.32 -16.64 -9.17
C ARG A 420 -2.37 -16.90 -10.67
N PRO A 421 -2.32 -15.85 -11.51
CA PRO A 421 -2.25 -16.02 -12.96
C PRO A 421 -1.06 -16.88 -13.39
N GLU A 422 -1.19 -17.47 -14.57
CA GLU A 422 -0.08 -18.04 -15.32
C GLU A 422 0.99 -16.98 -15.61
N ASP A 423 2.28 -17.37 -15.60
CA ASP A 423 3.35 -16.44 -15.97
C ASP A 423 3.16 -15.99 -17.43
N PRO A 424 3.35 -14.70 -17.76
CA PRO A 424 3.22 -14.23 -19.13
C PRO A 424 4.33 -14.82 -20.00
N ILE A 425 4.04 -15.12 -21.26
CA ILE A 425 5.04 -15.61 -22.21
C ILE A 425 5.69 -14.40 -22.88
N ILE A 426 7.00 -14.20 -22.68
CA ILE A 426 7.77 -13.12 -23.35
C ILE A 426 8.14 -13.55 -24.76
N SER A 427 8.71 -14.75 -24.90
CA SER A 427 9.00 -15.37 -26.19
C SER A 427 8.48 -16.80 -26.17
N ALA A 428 7.76 -17.20 -27.21
CA ALA A 428 7.33 -18.58 -27.39
C ALA A 428 8.49 -19.51 -27.82
N GLY A 429 9.72 -18.98 -27.88
CA GLY A 429 10.85 -19.64 -28.49
C GLY A 429 10.76 -19.61 -30.02
N GLY A 430 11.82 -19.98 -30.71
CA GLY A 430 11.86 -19.95 -32.17
C GLY A 430 13.25 -20.09 -32.76
N ARG A 431 13.40 -19.78 -34.05
CA ARG A 431 14.72 -19.74 -34.69
C ARG A 431 15.43 -18.46 -34.31
N GLN A 432 16.69 -18.55 -33.88
CA GLN A 432 17.52 -17.38 -33.62
C GLN A 432 17.67 -16.57 -34.94
N PRO A 433 17.75 -15.23 -34.90
CA PRO A 433 17.73 -14.39 -36.11
C PRO A 433 18.83 -14.70 -37.12
N ASP A 434 19.95 -15.30 -36.67
CA ASP A 434 21.09 -15.72 -37.48
C ASP A 434 20.90 -17.11 -38.12
N GLY A 435 19.79 -17.79 -37.82
CA GLY A 435 19.44 -19.10 -38.35
C GLY A 435 20.26 -20.28 -37.81
N ARG A 436 21.16 -20.05 -36.85
CA ARG A 436 22.14 -21.04 -36.34
C ARG A 436 21.74 -21.73 -35.04
N GLY A 437 20.70 -21.26 -34.36
CA GLY A 437 20.25 -21.80 -33.07
C GLY A 437 18.75 -21.78 -32.86
N LEU A 438 18.31 -22.45 -31.80
CA LEU A 438 16.96 -22.37 -31.25
C LEU A 438 16.98 -21.39 -30.07
N MET A 439 16.15 -20.35 -30.15
CA MET A 439 15.83 -19.51 -29.00
C MET A 439 14.84 -20.28 -28.12
N MET A 440 15.21 -20.49 -26.86
CA MET A 440 14.30 -21.09 -25.89
C MET A 440 13.16 -20.14 -25.53
N PRO A 441 11.97 -20.67 -25.24
CA PRO A 441 10.87 -19.88 -24.69
C PRO A 441 11.31 -19.20 -23.40
N SER A 442 10.94 -17.93 -23.24
CA SER A 442 11.21 -17.18 -22.02
C SER A 442 9.90 -16.71 -21.40
N ASP A 443 9.70 -17.06 -20.14
CA ASP A 443 8.58 -16.58 -19.34
C ASP A 443 8.95 -15.23 -18.69
N GLY A 444 7.97 -14.34 -18.63
CA GLY A 444 8.07 -13.09 -17.90
C GLY A 444 7.65 -13.24 -16.44
N ALA A 445 7.76 -12.13 -15.72
CA ALA A 445 7.39 -12.08 -14.31
C ALA A 445 6.05 -11.35 -14.10
N LEU A 446 5.23 -11.89 -13.20
CA LEU A 446 4.06 -11.22 -12.66
C LEU A 446 4.45 -9.95 -11.90
N SER A 447 3.58 -8.93 -11.98
CA SER A 447 3.74 -7.67 -11.25
C SER A 447 3.05 -7.76 -9.89
N GLY A 448 3.32 -6.81 -8.98
CA GLY A 448 2.61 -6.72 -7.71
C GLY A 448 1.09 -6.66 -7.90
N ARG A 449 0.61 -5.95 -8.94
CA ARG A 449 -0.80 -5.92 -9.29
C ARG A 449 -1.34 -7.31 -9.61
N ASP A 450 -0.60 -8.17 -10.31
CA ASP A 450 -1.07 -9.52 -10.66
C ASP A 450 -1.13 -10.47 -9.45
N LEU A 451 -0.36 -10.18 -8.40
CA LEU A 451 -0.16 -11.05 -7.25
C LEU A 451 -1.08 -10.73 -6.07
N SER A 452 -1.75 -9.57 -6.09
CA SER A 452 -2.69 -9.13 -5.05
C SER A 452 -3.92 -8.47 -5.67
N TRP A 453 -5.09 -8.76 -5.10
CA TRP A 453 -6.36 -8.10 -5.45
C TRP A 453 -6.61 -6.83 -4.63
N PHE A 454 -5.82 -6.62 -3.58
CA PHE A 454 -5.94 -5.51 -2.65
C PHE A 454 -5.67 -4.17 -3.33
N ARG A 455 -6.63 -3.25 -3.36
CA ARG A 455 -6.51 -1.93 -4.01
C ARG A 455 -7.09 -0.86 -3.11
N TYR A 456 -6.49 0.32 -3.11
CA TYR A 456 -7.13 1.56 -2.66
C TYR A 456 -7.26 2.48 -3.87
N LEU A 457 -8.46 2.98 -4.16
CA LEU A 457 -8.68 3.76 -5.38
C LEU A 457 -7.77 5.00 -5.45
N SER A 458 -7.51 5.66 -4.31
CA SER A 458 -6.61 6.82 -4.22
C SER A 458 -5.13 6.51 -4.45
N ARG A 459 -4.73 5.23 -4.39
CA ARG A 459 -3.35 4.77 -4.58
C ARG A 459 -3.15 4.12 -5.93
N ASP A 460 -4.14 3.39 -6.42
CA ASP A 460 -4.02 2.54 -7.61
C ASP A 460 -4.56 3.19 -8.89
N MET A 461 -5.49 4.15 -8.78
CA MET A 461 -6.05 4.84 -9.95
C MET A 461 -4.95 5.54 -10.76
N GLY A 462 -4.71 5.04 -11.98
CA GLY A 462 -3.72 5.58 -12.91
C GLY A 462 -2.30 5.67 -12.34
N ALA A 463 -1.95 4.78 -11.40
CA ALA A 463 -0.60 4.70 -10.87
C ALA A 463 0.39 4.28 -11.98
N PRO A 464 1.57 4.93 -12.06
CA PRO A 464 2.48 4.78 -13.19
C PRO A 464 3.06 3.35 -13.26
N ASP A 465 3.30 2.83 -14.46
CA ASP A 465 3.87 1.48 -14.64
C ASP A 465 5.33 1.34 -14.16
N SER A 466 6.01 2.47 -13.96
CA SER A 466 7.37 2.54 -13.42
C SER A 466 7.46 3.53 -12.25
N ARG A 467 8.18 3.14 -11.20
CA ARG A 467 8.42 4.00 -10.02
C ARG A 467 9.21 5.26 -10.39
N PRO A 468 8.91 6.43 -9.78
CA PRO A 468 9.78 7.60 -9.88
C PRO A 468 11.13 7.28 -9.24
N SER A 469 12.23 7.52 -9.97
CA SER A 469 13.58 7.40 -9.40
C SER A 469 13.84 8.58 -8.46
N PRO A 470 14.37 8.35 -7.25
CA PRO A 470 14.74 9.43 -6.33
C PRO A 470 15.89 10.31 -6.85
N TYR A 471 16.61 9.88 -7.90
CA TYR A 471 17.72 10.62 -8.51
C TYR A 471 17.35 11.44 -9.75
N ASN A 472 16.09 11.40 -10.20
CA ASN A 472 15.67 12.20 -11.35
C ASN A 472 15.40 13.65 -10.92
N HIS A 473 16.46 14.43 -10.80
CA HIS A 473 16.34 15.89 -10.94
C HIS A 473 15.93 16.22 -12.38
N PRO A 474 15.04 17.20 -12.61
CA PRO A 474 14.63 17.61 -13.94
C PRO A 474 15.70 18.49 -14.59
N GLU A 475 16.90 17.96 -14.78
CA GLU A 475 17.85 18.47 -15.76
C GLU A 475 18.22 17.33 -16.69
N VAL A 476 17.61 17.36 -17.88
CA VAL A 476 18.07 16.67 -19.07
C VAL A 476 17.94 15.13 -18.97
N ALA A 477 16.87 14.59 -19.55
CA ALA A 477 16.84 13.22 -20.05
C ALA A 477 17.83 13.07 -21.21
N VAL A 478 19.13 13.18 -20.92
CA VAL A 478 20.17 12.55 -21.71
C VAL A 478 20.33 11.20 -21.05
N SER A 479 20.22 10.16 -21.87
CA SER A 479 20.74 8.84 -21.60
C SER A 479 22.24 8.95 -21.25
N VAL A 480 22.54 9.31 -20.01
CA VAL A 480 23.88 9.27 -19.45
C VAL A 480 24.04 7.85 -18.91
N ALA A 481 24.66 7.00 -19.72
CA ALA A 481 25.40 5.87 -19.21
C ALA A 481 26.35 6.41 -18.13
N THR A 482 26.07 6.15 -16.87
CA THR A 482 26.95 6.53 -15.77
C THR A 482 28.20 5.66 -15.90
N PRO A 483 29.42 6.23 -15.89
CA PRO A 483 30.61 5.43 -15.76
C PRO A 483 30.59 4.83 -14.36
N SER A 484 30.48 3.51 -14.27
CA SER A 484 30.62 2.73 -13.05
C SER A 484 31.98 3.02 -12.43
N ASN A 485 31.97 3.43 -11.16
CA ASN A 485 33.19 3.50 -10.37
C ASN A 485 33.62 2.07 -10.05
N ASP A 486 34.77 1.68 -10.59
CA ASP A 486 35.43 0.40 -10.34
C ASP A 486 35.67 0.20 -8.84
N ASN A 487 35.07 -0.85 -8.27
CA ASN A 487 35.79 -1.88 -7.52
C ASN A 487 34.82 -2.97 -7.04
N TRP A 488 35.04 -4.18 -7.58
CA TRP A 488 34.40 -5.45 -7.27
C TRP A 488 32.91 -5.62 -7.65
N ALA A 489 32.66 -5.75 -8.95
CA ALA A 489 31.58 -6.58 -9.47
C ALA A 489 32.22 -7.70 -10.33
N PRO A 490 31.79 -8.97 -10.23
CA PRO A 490 32.22 -10.00 -11.17
C PRO A 490 31.85 -9.56 -12.58
N GLN A 491 32.81 -9.69 -13.50
CA GLN A 491 32.65 -9.33 -14.90
C GLN A 491 31.64 -10.29 -15.53
N ASP A 492 30.41 -9.80 -15.70
CA ASP A 492 29.31 -10.56 -16.29
C ASP A 492 29.50 -10.62 -17.81
N THR A 493 29.98 -11.78 -18.28
CA THR A 493 30.20 -12.06 -19.69
C THR A 493 28.93 -12.61 -20.32
N GLY A 494 28.25 -11.78 -21.11
CA GLY A 494 27.42 -12.19 -22.25
C GLY A 494 25.99 -12.66 -21.95
N ASP A 495 25.05 -12.06 -22.68
CA ASP A 495 23.69 -12.56 -22.96
C ASP A 495 22.58 -12.49 -21.89
N ASP A 496 22.65 -11.57 -20.92
CA ASP A 496 21.49 -11.31 -20.06
C ASP A 496 20.46 -10.39 -20.78
N PRO A 497 19.24 -10.86 -21.12
CA PRO A 497 18.21 -10.02 -21.70
C PRO A 497 17.79 -8.93 -20.70
N PRO A 498 17.39 -7.74 -21.16
CA PRO A 498 17.04 -6.63 -20.28
C PRO A 498 15.96 -7.07 -19.30
N GLN A 499 16.33 -7.17 -18.01
CA GLN A 499 15.44 -7.53 -16.93
C GLN A 499 14.34 -6.45 -16.82
N LEU A 500 13.22 -6.70 -17.50
CA LEU A 500 11.99 -5.91 -17.40
C LEU A 500 11.57 -5.91 -15.93
N SER A 501 11.90 -4.83 -15.23
CA SER A 501 11.58 -4.63 -13.81
C SER A 501 10.06 -4.86 -13.62
N PRO A 502 9.65 -5.86 -12.82
CA PRO A 502 8.24 -6.10 -12.51
C PRO A 502 7.77 -5.01 -11.51
N GLY A 503 7.64 -3.78 -12.01
CA GLY A 503 7.62 -2.56 -11.19
C GLY A 503 6.27 -1.85 -11.09
N SER A 504 5.17 -2.46 -11.57
CA SER A 504 3.85 -1.82 -11.46
C SER A 504 3.43 -1.76 -9.99
N PRO A 505 3.28 -0.55 -9.41
CA PRO A 505 2.97 -0.36 -8.02
C PRO A 505 1.55 -0.82 -7.73
N VAL A 506 1.32 -1.27 -6.50
CA VAL A 506 0.01 -1.71 -6.02
C VAL A 506 -0.17 -1.27 -4.57
N ALA A 507 -1.24 -0.53 -4.31
CA ALA A 507 -1.55 0.07 -3.00
C ALA A 507 -0.38 0.89 -2.39
N GLU A 508 0.54 1.39 -3.22
CA GLU A 508 1.66 2.23 -2.79
C GLU A 508 1.19 3.67 -2.51
N TRP A 509 1.76 4.31 -1.49
CA TRP A 509 1.56 5.73 -1.22
C TRP A 509 2.38 6.56 -2.20
N LEU A 510 1.79 6.86 -3.37
CA LEU A 510 2.43 7.64 -4.42
C LEU A 510 1.61 8.89 -4.72
N ASP A 511 2.22 10.07 -4.53
CA ASP A 511 1.61 11.34 -4.95
C ASP A 511 1.68 11.57 -6.46
N SER A 512 2.39 10.68 -7.16
CA SER A 512 2.40 10.58 -8.62
C SER A 512 1.29 9.69 -9.18
N ALA A 513 0.38 9.12 -8.37
CA ALA A 513 -0.81 8.45 -8.89
C ALA A 513 -1.78 9.47 -9.53
N ALA A 514 -2.75 9.02 -10.35
CA ALA A 514 -3.63 9.94 -11.07
C ALA A 514 -4.50 10.78 -10.15
N LEU A 515 -5.14 10.17 -9.14
CA LEU A 515 -6.03 10.90 -8.25
C LEU A 515 -5.29 11.97 -7.41
N PRO A 516 -4.18 11.69 -6.71
CA PRO A 516 -3.43 12.74 -6.00
C PRO A 516 -2.97 13.87 -6.93
N ARG A 517 -2.47 13.57 -8.14
CA ARG A 517 -2.10 14.60 -9.13
C ARG A 517 -3.29 15.46 -9.56
N MET A 518 -4.43 14.84 -9.85
CA MET A 518 -5.63 15.59 -10.25
C MET A 518 -6.19 16.44 -9.10
N SER A 519 -6.17 15.93 -7.87
CA SER A 519 -6.56 16.68 -6.68
C SER A 519 -5.64 17.87 -6.46
N ARG A 520 -4.32 17.68 -6.62
CA ARG A 520 -3.33 18.78 -6.59
C ARG A 520 -3.66 19.85 -7.63
N ASP A 521 -3.84 19.47 -8.89
CA ASP A 521 -4.16 20.42 -9.97
C ASP A 521 -5.46 21.18 -9.66
N ALA A 522 -6.50 20.48 -9.22
CA ALA A 522 -7.79 21.08 -8.85
C ALA A 522 -7.67 22.04 -7.65
N LEU A 523 -6.85 21.71 -6.66
CA LEU A 523 -6.59 22.56 -5.49
C LEU A 523 -5.75 23.79 -5.86
N GLU A 524 -4.74 23.64 -6.74
CA GLU A 524 -3.98 24.78 -7.28
C GLU A 524 -4.91 25.73 -8.04
N ASP A 525 -5.76 25.20 -8.93
CA ASP A 525 -6.71 26.00 -9.71
C ASP A 525 -7.75 26.70 -8.82
N ALA A 526 -8.24 26.01 -7.77
CA ALA A 526 -9.23 26.55 -6.84
C ALA A 526 -8.65 27.62 -5.90
N SER A 527 -7.34 27.57 -5.60
CA SER A 527 -6.68 28.52 -4.71
C SER A 527 -6.72 29.96 -5.22
N GLY A 528 -6.85 30.14 -6.54
CA GLY A 528 -6.77 31.46 -7.17
C GLY A 528 -5.38 32.10 -7.15
N LEU A 529 -4.36 31.42 -6.60
CA LEU A 529 -2.98 31.91 -6.58
C LEU A 529 -2.37 31.83 -7.97
N LYS A 530 -2.37 32.95 -8.69
CA LYS A 530 -1.58 33.08 -9.91
C LYS A 530 -0.12 33.34 -9.56
N VAL A 531 0.70 32.30 -9.59
CA VAL A 531 2.16 32.48 -9.64
C VAL A 531 2.48 33.25 -10.94
N PRO A 532 3.12 34.42 -10.88
CA PRO A 532 3.45 35.18 -12.09
C PRO A 532 4.36 34.33 -12.97
N GLY A 533 3.91 33.98 -14.19
CA GLY A 533 4.70 33.15 -15.08
C GLY A 533 6.05 33.78 -15.42
N ALA A 534 7.06 32.97 -15.76
CA ALA A 534 8.40 33.44 -16.11
C ALA A 534 8.39 34.52 -17.21
N SER A 535 7.40 34.50 -18.11
CA SER A 535 7.20 35.51 -19.14
C SER A 535 6.76 36.87 -18.58
N PHE A 536 5.98 36.91 -17.50
CA PHE A 536 5.62 38.15 -16.81
C PHE A 536 6.86 38.74 -16.13
N VAL A 537 7.58 37.92 -15.35
CA VAL A 537 8.81 38.34 -14.67
C VAL A 537 9.84 38.84 -15.68
N LEU A 538 10.05 38.09 -16.77
CA LEU A 538 10.97 38.50 -17.84
C LEU A 538 10.52 39.80 -18.52
N LYS A 539 9.22 39.99 -18.80
CA LYS A 539 8.69 41.25 -19.35
C LYS A 539 8.94 42.41 -18.41
N VAL A 540 8.71 42.24 -17.11
CA VAL A 540 8.96 43.26 -16.08
C VAL A 540 10.44 43.59 -15.99
N ILE A 541 11.33 42.58 -15.98
CA ILE A 541 12.79 42.77 -15.96
C ILE A 541 13.25 43.50 -17.23
N VAL A 542 12.79 43.08 -18.41
CA VAL A 542 13.14 43.74 -19.68
C VAL A 542 12.62 45.17 -19.72
N ALA A 543 11.37 45.40 -19.30
CA ALA A 543 10.80 46.75 -19.21
C ALA A 543 11.60 47.63 -18.23
N TYR A 544 12.01 47.09 -17.09
CA TYR A 544 12.85 47.78 -16.12
C TYR A 544 14.24 48.11 -16.71
N LEU A 545 14.89 47.18 -17.41
CA LEU A 545 16.19 47.42 -18.05
C LEU A 545 16.11 48.49 -19.15
N ILE A 546 15.03 48.49 -19.94
CA ILE A 546 14.78 49.52 -20.96
C ILE A 546 14.52 50.88 -20.29
N ALA A 547 13.73 50.89 -19.21
CA ALA A 547 13.44 52.11 -18.46
C ALA A 547 14.72 52.69 -17.84
N LEU A 548 15.56 51.84 -17.25
CA LEU A 548 16.77 52.22 -16.53
C LEU A 548 17.92 52.67 -17.44
N GLY A 549 18.08 52.02 -18.60
CA GLY A 549 19.18 52.29 -19.54
C GLY A 549 18.80 53.28 -20.62
N PRO A 550 18.21 52.81 -21.74
CA PRO A 550 17.97 53.64 -22.92
C PRO A 550 16.97 54.78 -22.65
N LEU A 551 15.89 54.52 -21.91
CA LEU A 551 14.87 55.55 -21.67
C LEU A 551 15.37 56.63 -20.70
N ASN A 552 16.01 56.23 -19.60
CA ASN A 552 16.64 57.15 -18.67
C ASN A 552 17.71 58.02 -19.34
N TRP A 553 18.57 57.42 -20.18
CA TRP A 553 19.57 58.17 -20.95
C TRP A 553 18.93 59.18 -21.90
N LEU A 554 17.90 58.76 -22.65
CA LEU A 554 17.21 59.62 -23.61
C LEU A 554 16.56 60.82 -22.91
N ILE A 555 15.85 60.59 -21.79
CA ILE A 555 15.19 61.62 -21.01
C ILE A 555 16.21 62.59 -20.41
N CYS A 556 17.27 62.10 -19.77
CA CYS A 556 18.30 62.96 -19.18
C CYS A 556 19.08 63.75 -20.25
N ARG A 557 19.28 63.18 -21.45
CA ARG A 557 20.01 63.80 -22.56
C ARG A 557 19.22 64.86 -23.31
N PHE A 558 17.93 64.60 -23.58
CA PHE A 558 17.11 65.41 -24.48
C PHE A 558 16.08 66.29 -23.77
N VAL A 559 15.58 65.90 -22.59
CA VAL A 559 14.56 66.67 -21.85
C VAL A 559 15.20 67.58 -20.81
N PHE A 560 16.09 67.05 -19.96
CA PHE A 560 16.70 67.81 -18.87
C PHE A 560 18.05 68.46 -19.22
N GLY A 561 18.63 68.11 -20.37
CA GLY A 561 19.88 68.69 -20.88
C GLY A 561 21.13 68.46 -20.02
N ARG A 562 21.02 67.70 -18.92
CA ARG A 562 22.10 67.43 -17.95
C ARG A 562 22.11 65.95 -17.59
N ARG A 563 23.24 65.29 -17.85
CA ARG A 563 23.42 63.84 -17.66
C ARG A 563 23.41 63.41 -16.19
N GLU A 564 23.65 64.33 -15.27
CA GLU A 564 23.76 64.04 -13.83
C GLU A 564 22.41 63.77 -13.15
N TRP A 565 21.29 64.14 -13.79
CA TRP A 565 19.95 63.84 -13.26
C TRP A 565 19.63 62.33 -13.22
N ALA A 566 20.37 61.51 -13.97
CA ALA A 566 20.23 60.06 -13.94
C ALA A 566 20.36 59.50 -12.52
N TRP A 567 21.21 60.09 -11.67
CA TRP A 567 21.40 59.68 -10.27
C TRP A 567 20.15 59.84 -9.40
N VAL A 568 19.24 60.76 -9.76
CA VAL A 568 17.97 60.98 -9.06
C VAL A 568 16.84 60.17 -9.69
N VAL A 569 16.84 60.06 -11.03
CA VAL A 569 15.81 59.30 -11.77
C VAL A 569 15.90 57.80 -11.47
N ILE A 570 17.11 57.25 -11.31
CA ILE A 570 17.29 55.81 -11.02
C ILE A 570 16.57 55.40 -9.72
N PRO A 571 16.82 56.00 -8.54
CA PRO A 571 16.12 55.66 -7.30
C PRO A 571 14.60 55.81 -7.40
N LEU A 572 14.11 56.88 -8.03
CA LEU A 572 12.68 57.12 -8.20
C LEU A 572 12.02 56.08 -9.10
N LEU A 573 12.69 55.71 -10.18
CA LEU A 573 12.22 54.68 -11.11
C LEU A 573 12.24 53.30 -10.46
N SER A 574 13.28 52.97 -9.71
CA SER A 574 13.35 51.73 -8.91
C SER A 574 12.22 51.67 -7.88
N LEU A 575 11.95 52.75 -7.14
CA LEU A 575 10.87 52.82 -6.17
C LEU A 575 9.48 52.69 -6.84
N GLY A 576 9.27 53.38 -7.97
CA GLY A 576 8.04 53.29 -8.74
C GLY A 576 7.79 51.88 -9.30
N PHE A 577 8.83 51.21 -9.80
CA PHE A 577 8.74 49.81 -10.21
C PHE A 577 8.48 48.88 -9.04
N ALA A 578 9.13 49.09 -7.89
CA ALA A 578 8.90 48.29 -6.69
C ALA A 578 7.42 48.38 -6.26
N ILE A 579 6.88 49.60 -6.13
CA ILE A 579 5.47 49.84 -5.77
C ILE A 579 4.53 49.26 -6.85
N GLY A 580 4.86 49.43 -8.13
CA GLY A 580 4.06 48.94 -9.25
C GLY A 580 3.99 47.41 -9.30
N VAL A 581 5.13 46.74 -9.10
CA VAL A 581 5.21 45.27 -9.04
C VAL A 581 4.52 44.77 -7.78
N GLU A 582 4.74 45.41 -6.63
CA GLU A 582 4.07 45.07 -5.37
C GLU A 582 2.56 45.17 -5.51
N ARG A 583 2.01 46.24 -6.09
CA ARG A 583 0.56 46.37 -6.32
C ARG A 583 0.02 45.42 -7.38
N ALA A 584 0.79 45.14 -8.43
CA ALA A 584 0.38 44.16 -9.44
C ALA A 584 0.40 42.71 -8.89
N ALA A 585 1.25 42.45 -7.89
CA ALA A 585 1.38 41.16 -7.22
C ALA A 585 0.51 41.03 -5.96
N ALA A 586 0.08 42.15 -5.37
CA ALA A 586 -0.81 42.19 -4.21
C ALA A 586 -2.22 41.77 -4.62
N TYR A 587 -2.44 40.45 -4.60
CA TYR A 587 -3.78 39.90 -4.63
C TYR A 587 -4.32 39.90 -3.20
N ASP A 588 -5.32 40.75 -2.94
CA ASP A 588 -5.97 40.84 -1.63
C ASP A 588 -7.04 39.75 -1.56
N VAL A 589 -6.70 38.65 -0.89
CA VAL A 589 -7.52 37.41 -0.92
C VAL A 589 -8.67 37.45 0.09
N GLY A 590 -8.67 38.43 1.01
CA GLY A 590 -9.71 38.61 2.02
C GLY A 590 -9.64 37.64 3.21
N TYR A 591 -8.56 36.87 3.33
CA TYR A 591 -8.27 35.95 4.44
C TYR A 591 -6.75 35.87 4.65
N ASP A 592 -6.33 35.65 5.90
CA ASP A 592 -4.91 35.45 6.25
C ASP A 592 -4.51 33.99 6.12
N SER A 593 -5.44 33.07 6.35
CA SER A 593 -5.22 31.64 6.23
C SER A 593 -6.42 30.92 5.63
N ALA A 594 -6.16 29.93 4.78
CA ALA A 594 -7.22 29.12 4.19
C ALA A 594 -6.81 27.66 4.01
N CYS A 595 -7.80 26.78 4.05
CA CYS A 595 -7.72 25.38 3.69
C CYS A 595 -8.78 25.05 2.63
N ASP A 596 -8.33 24.62 1.46
CA ASP A 596 -9.19 24.02 0.44
C ASP A 596 -8.88 22.51 0.43
N GLU A 597 -9.92 21.65 0.42
CA GLU A 597 -9.72 20.19 0.46
C GLU A 597 -10.66 19.39 -0.45
N ILE A 598 -10.16 18.23 -0.88
CA ILE A 598 -10.89 17.21 -1.64
C ILE A 598 -10.72 15.88 -0.90
N ASP A 599 -11.82 15.32 -0.43
CA ASP A 599 -11.86 14.00 0.19
C ASP A 599 -12.34 12.97 -0.84
N LEU A 600 -11.71 11.79 -0.92
CA LEU A 600 -12.29 10.61 -1.57
C LEU A 600 -12.79 9.66 -0.49
N VAL A 601 -14.07 9.31 -0.52
CA VAL A 601 -14.70 8.29 0.32
C VAL A 601 -14.96 7.05 -0.54
N GLU A 602 -14.18 5.99 -0.32
CA GLU A 602 -14.35 4.68 -0.98
C GLU A 602 -15.00 3.70 0.01
N THR A 603 -16.07 3.00 -0.39
CA THR A 603 -16.75 2.01 0.47
C THR A 603 -17.43 0.91 -0.36
N PHE A 604 -18.02 -0.08 0.31
CA PHE A 604 -18.63 -1.27 -0.29
C PHE A 604 -20.09 -1.44 0.17
N ALA A 605 -20.90 -2.09 -0.66
CA ALA A 605 -22.29 -2.35 -0.32
C ALA A 605 -22.46 -3.04 1.03
N GLY A 606 -23.32 -2.48 1.89
CA GLY A 606 -23.62 -3.05 3.20
C GLY A 606 -22.46 -3.01 4.20
N TYR A 607 -21.32 -2.39 3.86
CA TYR A 607 -20.19 -2.23 4.77
C TYR A 607 -20.19 -0.82 5.39
N PRO A 608 -20.20 -0.69 6.72
CA PRO A 608 -20.39 0.61 7.38
C PRO A 608 -19.12 1.48 7.46
N ARG A 609 -17.98 0.98 6.96
CA ARG A 609 -16.70 1.67 7.00
C ARG A 609 -16.24 2.06 5.61
N ALA A 610 -15.47 3.14 5.53
CA ALA A 610 -14.92 3.68 4.31
C ALA A 610 -13.43 4.02 4.48
N HIS A 611 -12.69 3.83 3.40
CA HIS A 611 -11.36 4.40 3.24
C HIS A 611 -11.54 5.84 2.79
N ILE A 612 -10.96 6.75 3.56
CA ILE A 612 -10.99 8.17 3.23
C ILE A 612 -9.58 8.58 2.85
N SER A 613 -9.44 9.22 1.68
CA SER A 613 -8.20 9.84 1.25
C SER A 613 -8.42 11.33 1.07
N ARG A 614 -7.80 12.12 1.94
CA ARG A 614 -7.88 13.58 1.96
C ARG A 614 -6.68 14.18 1.25
N PHE A 615 -6.97 15.14 0.37
CA PHE A 615 -5.99 15.99 -0.27
C PHE A 615 -6.33 17.43 0.10
N ALA A 616 -5.43 18.10 0.82
CA ALA A 616 -5.70 19.45 1.32
C ALA A 616 -4.55 20.39 0.96
N ALA A 617 -4.92 21.62 0.60
CA ALA A 617 -4.00 22.71 0.34
C ALA A 617 -4.19 23.80 1.40
N LEU A 618 -3.12 24.10 2.11
CA LEU A 618 -3.05 25.18 3.09
C LEU A 618 -2.37 26.39 2.48
N TYR A 619 -2.95 27.56 2.72
CA TYR A 619 -2.45 28.86 2.35
C TYR A 619 -2.32 29.74 3.60
N SER A 620 -1.29 30.58 3.63
CA SER A 620 -1.13 31.61 4.65
C SER A 620 -0.44 32.86 4.10
N THR A 621 -0.85 34.04 4.55
CA THR A 621 -0.18 35.32 4.26
C THR A 621 1.15 35.44 5.02
N GLY A 622 1.23 34.87 6.22
CA GLY A 622 2.42 34.77 7.06
C GLY A 622 3.08 33.38 7.02
N ARG A 623 4.24 33.26 7.68
CA ARG A 623 4.89 31.96 7.90
C ARG A 623 4.22 31.30 9.10
N LEU A 624 3.46 30.23 8.86
CA LEU A 624 2.75 29.48 9.90
C LEU A 624 3.24 28.03 9.97
N ARG A 625 3.12 27.44 11.16
CA ARG A 625 3.31 26.00 11.38
C ARG A 625 1.97 25.44 11.85
N PHE A 626 1.47 24.46 11.13
CA PHE A 626 0.22 23.80 11.45
C PHE A 626 0.47 22.47 12.16
N THR A 627 -0.41 22.16 13.09
CA THR A 627 -0.67 20.82 13.60
C THR A 627 -2.00 20.37 13.04
N ILE A 628 -1.99 19.27 12.28
CA ILE A 628 -3.19 18.65 11.71
C ILE A 628 -3.44 17.36 12.51
N SER A 629 -4.44 17.37 13.40
CA SER A 629 -4.71 16.26 14.32
C SER A 629 -6.04 15.56 14.03
N TYR A 630 -6.11 14.28 14.40
CA TYR A 630 -7.25 13.39 14.17
C TYR A 630 -7.73 12.78 15.50
N PRO A 631 -8.36 13.58 16.39
CA PRO A 631 -8.62 13.20 17.79
C PRO A 631 -9.49 11.95 17.96
N ASN A 632 -10.42 11.71 17.04
CA ASN A 632 -11.41 10.62 17.14
C ASN A 632 -11.09 9.42 16.23
N ASP A 633 -9.92 9.41 15.59
CA ASP A 633 -9.56 8.33 14.67
C ASP A 633 -8.09 7.91 14.82
N PRO A 634 -7.82 6.78 15.50
CA PRO A 634 -6.48 6.24 15.64
C PRO A 634 -5.93 5.60 14.36
N THR A 635 -6.74 5.48 13.29
CA THR A 635 -6.31 4.90 11.99
C THR A 635 -5.78 5.94 11.01
N ALA A 636 -5.79 7.22 11.39
CA ALA A 636 -5.35 8.30 10.54
C ALA A 636 -3.83 8.28 10.32
N LEU A 637 -3.44 8.41 9.06
CA LEU A 637 -2.06 8.53 8.60
C LEU A 637 -1.94 9.79 7.77
N ALA A 638 -0.99 10.67 8.07
CA ALA A 638 -0.86 11.96 7.39
C ALA A 638 0.60 12.26 7.06
N LEU A 639 0.82 12.73 5.84
CA LEU A 639 2.14 13.13 5.34
C LEU A 639 2.01 14.41 4.50
N PRO A 640 3.08 15.22 4.42
CA PRO A 640 3.20 16.18 3.35
C PRO A 640 2.99 15.54 1.99
N MET A 641 2.38 16.31 1.09
CA MET A 641 2.07 15.88 -0.26
C MET A 641 2.93 16.64 -1.28
N ASP A 642 3.48 15.92 -2.25
CA ASP A 642 4.28 16.53 -3.32
C ASP A 642 3.44 17.53 -4.12
N ARG A 643 4.03 18.71 -4.38
CA ARG A 643 3.48 19.76 -5.25
C ARG A 643 3.86 19.59 -6.71
N GLY A 644 4.74 18.64 -7.05
CA GLY A 644 5.17 18.33 -8.42
C GLY A 644 6.04 19.41 -9.08
N ARG A 645 6.47 20.43 -8.33
CA ARG A 645 7.27 21.57 -8.81
C ARG A 645 8.33 21.99 -7.80
N SER A 646 9.02 21.04 -7.16
CA SER A 646 10.13 21.41 -6.28
C SER A 646 11.22 22.13 -7.08
N LEU A 647 11.68 23.27 -6.54
CA LEU A 647 12.74 24.08 -7.12
C LEU A 647 14.09 23.66 -6.54
N ALA A 648 15.12 23.60 -7.38
CA ALA A 648 16.48 23.34 -6.91
C ALA A 648 16.92 24.44 -5.92
N GLY A 649 17.38 24.04 -4.73
CA GLY A 649 17.81 24.95 -3.67
C GLY A 649 16.72 25.35 -2.66
N GLU A 650 15.53 24.72 -2.69
CA GLU A 650 14.57 24.83 -1.59
C GLU A 650 15.15 24.30 -0.26
N ASP A 651 14.87 25.02 0.84
CA ASP A 651 15.29 24.59 2.18
C ASP A 651 14.59 23.29 2.58
N LEU A 652 15.36 22.33 3.10
CA LEU A 652 14.83 21.10 3.67
C LEU A 652 13.98 21.44 4.91
N THR A 653 12.70 21.05 4.90
CA THR A 653 11.81 21.21 6.06
C THR A 653 11.44 19.88 6.68
N THR A 654 11.46 19.83 8.01
CA THR A 654 11.14 18.64 8.78
C THR A 654 9.78 18.77 9.44
N SER A 655 8.91 17.77 9.24
CA SER A 655 7.63 17.63 9.94
C SER A 655 7.63 16.37 10.80
N ILE A 656 6.66 16.25 11.71
CA ILE A 656 6.55 15.10 12.61
C ILE A 656 5.21 14.43 12.39
N PHE A 657 5.19 13.15 12.05
CA PHE A 657 3.97 12.36 12.14
C PHE A 657 3.93 11.66 13.51
N ARG A 658 3.08 12.16 14.42
CA ARG A 658 2.79 11.48 15.67
C ARG A 658 1.66 10.48 15.45
N SER A 659 1.83 9.23 15.87
CA SER A 659 0.82 8.17 15.71
C SER A 659 -0.06 7.92 16.96
N TYR A 660 0.43 8.23 18.16
CA TYR A 660 -0.26 8.01 19.42
C TYR A 660 0.14 9.09 20.44
N PRO A 661 -0.76 9.60 21.32
CA PRO A 661 -2.15 9.15 21.57
C PRO A 661 -3.16 9.57 20.52
N THR A 662 -2.95 10.73 19.91
CA THR A 662 -3.76 11.25 18.82
C THR A 662 -2.88 11.35 17.58
N PRO A 663 -3.26 10.71 16.46
CA PRO A 663 -2.55 10.88 15.21
C PRO A 663 -2.52 12.35 14.79
N ALA A 664 -1.34 12.87 14.45
CA ALA A 664 -1.19 14.25 14.03
C ALA A 664 0.04 14.44 13.12
N LEU A 665 -0.09 15.30 12.12
CA LEU A 665 1.03 15.87 11.39
C LEU A 665 1.38 17.22 12.02
N GLU A 666 2.50 17.28 12.72
CA GLU A 666 2.96 18.43 13.49
C GLU A 666 4.12 19.16 12.79
N GLY A 667 4.25 20.46 13.08
CA GLY A 667 5.33 21.27 12.52
C GLY A 667 5.22 21.47 11.01
N PHE A 668 4.05 21.23 10.42
CA PHE A 668 3.83 21.35 8.99
C PHE A 668 3.92 22.83 8.57
N GLN A 669 5.00 23.18 7.87
CA GLN A 669 5.32 24.57 7.59
C GLN A 669 4.64 25.06 6.30
N VAL A 670 3.92 26.18 6.42
CA VAL A 670 3.32 26.89 5.29
C VAL A 670 4.10 28.18 5.07
N GLN A 671 4.66 28.32 3.87
CA GLN A 671 5.42 29.51 3.50
C GLN A 671 4.48 30.67 3.14
N PRO A 672 4.86 31.93 3.43
CA PRO A 672 4.07 33.11 3.07
C PRO A 672 3.71 33.11 1.59
N ARG A 673 2.43 33.32 1.28
CA ARG A 673 1.90 33.41 -0.09
C ARG A 673 2.21 32.20 -0.98
N SER A 674 2.37 31.02 -0.37
CA SER A 674 2.55 29.74 -1.06
C SER A 674 1.48 28.76 -0.60
N LEU A 675 1.17 27.80 -1.47
CA LEU A 675 0.45 26.60 -1.09
C LEU A 675 1.41 25.58 -0.50
N SER A 676 1.07 25.00 0.63
CA SER A 676 1.64 23.74 1.10
C SER A 676 0.52 22.71 1.13
N MET A 677 0.81 21.47 0.71
CA MET A 677 -0.20 20.42 0.61
C MET A 677 0.13 19.26 1.53
N PHE A 678 -0.90 18.64 2.09
CA PHE A 678 -0.77 17.39 2.83
C PHE A 678 -1.81 16.39 2.34
N ARG A 679 -1.47 15.12 2.50
CA ARG A 679 -2.33 13.98 2.22
C ARG A 679 -2.56 13.23 3.51
N ALA A 680 -3.79 12.86 3.77
CA ALA A 680 -4.12 11.98 4.87
C ALA A 680 -5.01 10.83 4.41
N GLU A 681 -4.87 9.68 5.05
CA GLU A 681 -5.73 8.54 4.83
C GLU A 681 -6.24 7.97 6.16
N GLN A 682 -7.50 7.54 6.16
CA GLN A 682 -8.23 7.09 7.34
C GLN A 682 -9.12 5.89 6.98
N MET A 683 -9.44 5.06 7.97
CA MET A 683 -10.45 3.99 7.82
C MET A 683 -11.52 4.16 8.90
N VAL A 684 -12.64 4.78 8.52
CA VAL A 684 -13.64 5.31 9.46
C VAL A 684 -15.04 4.79 9.17
N SER A 685 -15.91 4.84 10.17
CA SER A 685 -17.33 4.61 9.99
C SER A 685 -17.99 5.81 9.31
N ILE A 686 -18.91 5.56 8.37
CA ILE A 686 -19.66 6.61 7.64
C ILE A 686 -21.11 6.77 8.14
N GLY A 687 -21.42 6.21 9.31
CA GLY A 687 -22.73 6.38 9.96
C GLY A 687 -23.88 5.57 9.36
N GLY A 688 -23.60 4.68 8.40
CA GLY A 688 -24.60 3.86 7.73
C GLY A 688 -23.98 3.08 6.57
N THR A 689 -24.81 2.64 5.64
CA THR A 689 -24.37 1.92 4.43
C THR A 689 -25.09 2.44 3.19
N VAL A 690 -24.47 2.23 2.03
CA VAL A 690 -25.15 2.35 0.74
C VAL A 690 -25.28 0.95 0.17
N ALA A 691 -26.44 0.56 -0.31
CA ALA A 691 -26.67 -0.78 -0.83
C ALA A 691 -27.55 -0.76 -2.08
N LEU A 692 -27.44 -1.82 -2.88
CA LEU A 692 -28.30 -2.07 -4.03
C LEU A 692 -29.33 -3.14 -3.62
N ALA A 693 -30.59 -2.74 -3.47
CA ALA A 693 -31.70 -3.64 -3.20
C ALA A 693 -32.33 -4.14 -4.51
N SER A 694 -32.70 -5.42 -4.55
CA SER A 694 -33.42 -6.02 -5.68
C SER A 694 -34.43 -7.05 -5.19
N ASP A 695 -35.50 -6.57 -4.53
CA ASP A 695 -36.61 -7.43 -4.10
C ASP A 695 -37.68 -7.44 -5.21
N GLU A 696 -37.72 -8.52 -6.00
CA GLU A 696 -38.73 -8.85 -7.04
C GLU A 696 -39.25 -7.68 -7.93
N GLY A 697 -38.43 -6.65 -8.12
CA GLY A 697 -38.77 -5.39 -8.80
C GLY A 697 -37.54 -4.66 -9.35
N PRO A 698 -37.68 -3.40 -9.82
CA PRO A 698 -36.55 -2.63 -10.36
C PRO A 698 -35.46 -2.45 -9.30
N ARG A 699 -34.19 -2.45 -9.74
CA ARG A 699 -33.03 -2.23 -8.86
C ARG A 699 -33.20 -0.91 -8.12
N ARG A 700 -32.98 -0.85 -6.81
CA ARG A 700 -33.04 0.39 -6.02
C ARG A 700 -31.72 0.63 -5.29
N VAL A 701 -31.20 1.85 -5.38
CA VAL A 701 -30.07 2.28 -4.54
C VAL A 701 -30.64 2.86 -3.25
N VAL A 702 -30.16 2.37 -2.11
CA VAL A 702 -30.59 2.81 -0.78
C VAL A 702 -29.40 3.47 -0.08
N ASN A 703 -29.54 4.73 0.30
CA ASN A 703 -28.53 5.47 1.06
C ASN A 703 -28.98 5.59 2.52
N THR A 704 -28.35 4.87 3.43
CA THR A 704 -28.58 4.98 4.89
C THR A 704 -27.49 5.79 5.60
N THR A 705 -26.57 6.39 4.85
CA THR A 705 -25.50 7.24 5.39
C THR A 705 -25.97 8.68 5.60
N ASP A 706 -25.18 9.47 6.32
CA ASP A 706 -25.41 10.90 6.52
C ASP A 706 -24.94 11.77 5.33
N LEU A 707 -24.39 11.15 4.27
CA LEU A 707 -23.87 11.85 3.10
C LEU A 707 -24.98 12.13 2.09
N GLU A 708 -25.09 13.39 1.67
CA GLU A 708 -25.89 13.79 0.51
C GLU A 708 -25.12 13.44 -0.77
N LEU A 709 -25.62 12.50 -1.57
CA LEU A 709 -24.96 12.05 -2.78
C LEU A 709 -25.51 12.80 -3.99
N ARG A 710 -24.78 13.82 -4.45
CA ARG A 710 -25.12 14.62 -5.62
C ARG A 710 -24.53 14.03 -6.89
N ASP A 711 -25.24 14.24 -8.01
CA ASP A 711 -24.88 13.76 -9.34
C ASP A 711 -24.49 12.27 -9.34
N ALA A 712 -25.28 11.48 -8.61
CA ALA A 712 -25.04 10.07 -8.44
C ALA A 712 -25.20 9.35 -9.80
N VAL A 713 -24.15 8.66 -10.22
CA VAL A 713 -24.12 7.87 -11.45
C VAL A 713 -23.80 6.43 -11.08
N LEU A 714 -24.68 5.52 -11.49
CA LEU A 714 -24.43 4.09 -11.45
C LEU A 714 -23.61 3.70 -12.67
N VAL A 715 -22.51 2.98 -12.47
CA VAL A 715 -21.63 2.47 -13.52
C VAL A 715 -21.63 0.94 -13.43
N ASP A 716 -22.26 0.29 -14.41
CA ASP A 716 -22.16 -1.15 -14.63
C ASP A 716 -20.91 -1.43 -15.51
N VAL A 717 -19.93 -2.17 -14.98
CA VAL A 717 -18.67 -2.54 -15.66
C VAL A 717 -18.71 -4.02 -16.04
N ASN A 718 -18.99 -4.32 -17.30
CA ASN A 718 -19.13 -5.70 -17.80
C ASN A 718 -17.85 -6.27 -18.43
N GLY A 719 -16.84 -5.42 -18.65
CA GLY A 719 -15.53 -5.80 -19.15
C GLY A 719 -14.72 -4.61 -19.66
N PRO A 720 -13.56 -4.85 -20.29
CA PRO A 720 -12.78 -3.80 -20.93
C PRO A 720 -13.61 -3.09 -22.02
N GLY A 721 -13.92 -1.81 -21.82
CA GLY A 721 -14.68 -0.99 -22.78
C GLY A 721 -16.20 -1.19 -22.79
N ASP A 722 -16.73 -2.20 -22.08
CA ASP A 722 -18.18 -2.44 -21.95
C ASP A 722 -18.69 -1.87 -20.62
N ARG A 723 -19.23 -0.65 -20.72
CA ARG A 723 -19.62 0.17 -19.58
C ARG A 723 -20.95 0.85 -19.85
N ARG A 724 -21.86 0.76 -18.89
CA ARG A 724 -23.16 1.42 -18.94
C ARG A 724 -23.29 2.38 -17.76
N GLU A 725 -23.49 3.65 -18.06
CA GLU A 725 -23.77 4.68 -17.06
C GLU A 725 -25.28 4.91 -16.96
N THR A 726 -25.79 5.05 -15.73
CA THR A 726 -27.18 5.42 -15.44
C THR A 726 -27.17 6.57 -14.42
N TYR A 727 -27.66 7.74 -14.81
CA TYR A 727 -27.74 8.90 -13.93
C TYR A 727 -28.95 8.79 -12.98
N LEU A 728 -28.72 8.99 -11.67
CA LEU A 728 -29.73 8.88 -10.61
C LEU A 728 -30.06 10.22 -9.95
N GLY A 729 -29.36 11.30 -10.29
CA GLY A 729 -29.55 12.62 -9.67
C GLY A 729 -29.02 12.69 -8.23
N THR A 730 -29.74 13.39 -7.36
CA THR A 730 -29.34 13.55 -5.94
C THR A 730 -30.06 12.51 -5.06
N ILE A 731 -29.29 11.75 -4.29
CA ILE A 731 -29.78 10.81 -3.29
C ILE A 731 -29.52 11.39 -1.90
N THR A 732 -30.56 11.90 -1.25
CA THR A 732 -30.44 12.47 0.11
C THR A 732 -30.18 11.36 1.16
N PRO A 733 -29.64 11.72 2.34
CA PRO A 733 -29.54 10.79 3.47
C PRO A 733 -30.88 10.09 3.77
N GLY A 734 -30.85 8.78 3.97
CA GLY A 734 -32.04 7.95 4.23
C GLY A 734 -32.93 7.66 3.01
N ALA A 735 -32.64 8.22 1.84
CA ALA A 735 -33.48 8.03 0.65
C ALA A 735 -33.17 6.74 -0.12
N SER A 736 -34.16 6.29 -0.88
CA SER A 736 -34.01 5.23 -1.89
C SER A 736 -34.44 5.75 -3.26
N VAL A 737 -33.66 5.44 -4.29
CA VAL A 737 -33.93 5.84 -5.67
C VAL A 737 -33.98 4.60 -6.55
N GLU A 738 -35.01 4.51 -7.39
CA GLU A 738 -35.14 3.44 -8.38
C GLU A 738 -34.18 3.68 -9.55
N VAL A 739 -33.56 2.60 -10.01
CA VAL A 739 -32.68 2.62 -11.18
C VAL A 739 -33.56 2.44 -12.41
N GLU A 740 -33.97 3.56 -12.99
CA GLU A 740 -34.71 3.60 -14.26
C GLU A 740 -33.78 3.40 -15.47
N GLU A 741 -34.35 3.41 -16.68
CA GLU A 741 -33.61 3.16 -17.92
C GLU A 741 -32.49 4.19 -18.16
N ALA A 742 -31.40 3.75 -18.80
CA ALA A 742 -30.16 4.51 -18.87
C ALA A 742 -30.34 5.91 -19.49
N SER A 743 -30.29 6.93 -18.64
CA SER A 743 -30.17 8.33 -19.06
C SER A 743 -28.71 8.77 -18.94
N ALA A 744 -28.20 9.42 -19.99
CA ALA A 744 -26.90 10.08 -19.93
C ALA A 744 -26.94 11.20 -18.86
N PRO A 745 -25.87 11.37 -18.07
CA PRO A 745 -25.77 12.50 -17.16
C PRO A 745 -25.82 13.81 -17.97
N PRO A 746 -26.40 14.89 -17.42
CA PRO A 746 -26.43 16.18 -18.10
C PRO A 746 -25.00 16.61 -18.49
N LEU A 747 -24.82 16.99 -19.76
CA LEU A 747 -23.56 17.54 -20.29
C LEU A 747 -23.14 18.77 -19.46
N ASP A 748 -21.89 18.76 -19.00
CA ASP A 748 -21.15 19.80 -18.27
C ASP A 748 -22.01 20.95 -17.71
N SER A 749 -22.26 20.91 -16.39
CA SER A 749 -22.85 22.00 -15.63
C SER A 749 -22.11 23.31 -15.91
N LYS A 750 -22.87 24.41 -16.09
CA LYS A 750 -22.41 25.80 -16.28
C LYS A 750 -21.01 26.04 -15.70
N ALA A 751 -20.12 26.65 -16.50
CA ALA A 751 -18.78 27.05 -16.08
C ALA A 751 -18.82 27.69 -14.69
N LEU A 752 -18.25 26.99 -13.70
CA LEU A 752 -18.20 27.47 -12.33
C LEU A 752 -17.31 28.72 -12.26
N PRO A 753 -17.58 29.67 -11.35
CA PRO A 753 -16.73 30.84 -11.16
C PRO A 753 -15.27 30.42 -10.92
N LYS A 754 -14.31 31.12 -11.51
CA LYS A 754 -12.88 30.86 -11.25
C LYS A 754 -12.59 30.88 -9.74
N GLY A 755 -11.80 29.93 -9.26
CA GLY A 755 -11.49 29.79 -7.84
C GLY A 755 -12.52 28.99 -7.03
N THR A 756 -13.39 28.22 -7.68
CA THR A 756 -14.21 27.18 -7.04
C THR A 756 -13.69 25.78 -7.36
N LEU A 757 -13.83 24.88 -6.41
CA LEU A 757 -13.52 23.46 -6.58
C LEU A 757 -14.59 22.82 -7.46
N ASP A 758 -14.20 22.40 -8.66
CA ASP A 758 -15.07 21.71 -9.61
C ASP A 758 -14.85 20.19 -9.55
N PRO A 759 -15.82 19.40 -9.07
CA PRO A 759 -15.69 17.94 -9.02
C PRO A 759 -15.83 17.28 -10.39
N SER A 760 -16.31 17.98 -11.44
CA SER A 760 -16.72 17.39 -12.71
C SER A 760 -15.64 16.56 -13.39
N ARG A 761 -14.39 17.06 -13.41
CA ARG A 761 -13.24 16.34 -13.99
C ARG A 761 -12.91 15.08 -13.18
N LEU A 762 -12.89 15.19 -11.86
CA LEU A 762 -12.62 14.06 -10.96
C LEU A 762 -13.70 12.98 -11.07
N LEU A 763 -14.98 13.37 -11.08
CA LEU A 763 -16.11 12.45 -11.25
C LEU A 763 -16.09 11.75 -12.61
N ARG A 764 -15.72 12.46 -13.68
CA ARG A 764 -15.60 11.86 -15.02
C ARG A 764 -14.50 10.79 -15.05
N GLU A 765 -13.34 11.06 -14.47
CA GLU A 765 -12.24 10.08 -14.41
C GLU A 765 -12.57 8.90 -13.47
N LEU A 766 -13.23 9.14 -12.33
CA LEU A 766 -13.69 8.08 -11.43
C LEU A 766 -14.71 7.16 -12.12
N ARG A 767 -15.66 7.73 -12.90
CA ARG A 767 -16.58 6.95 -13.73
C ARG A 767 -15.83 6.19 -14.83
N GLY A 768 -14.84 6.82 -15.47
CA GLY A 768 -14.01 6.29 -16.56
C GLY A 768 -12.97 5.25 -16.17
N PHE A 769 -12.62 5.12 -14.88
CA PHE A 769 -11.53 4.24 -14.44
C PHE A 769 -11.89 2.75 -14.42
N ALA A 770 -11.20 1.89 -15.17
CA ALA A 770 -11.17 0.44 -14.97
C ALA A 770 -9.75 -0.08 -15.22
N GLU A 771 -9.32 -1.08 -14.45
CA GLU A 771 -8.06 -1.79 -14.72
C GLU A 771 -8.23 -2.83 -15.85
N GLY A 772 -9.48 -3.14 -16.24
CA GLY A 772 -9.78 -4.08 -17.32
C GLY A 772 -9.50 -5.53 -16.91
N ARG A 773 -9.60 -5.81 -15.61
CA ARG A 773 -9.20 -7.09 -15.03
C ARG A 773 -10.38 -8.03 -14.79
N PRO A 774 -10.18 -9.36 -14.86
CA PRO A 774 -11.26 -10.32 -14.62
C PRO A 774 -11.91 -10.17 -13.23
N GLU A 775 -11.13 -9.71 -12.25
CA GLU A 775 -11.60 -9.45 -10.90
C GLU A 775 -12.64 -8.32 -10.81
N GLU A 776 -12.67 -7.41 -11.79
CA GLU A 776 -13.59 -6.26 -11.90
C GLU A 776 -14.81 -6.57 -12.77
N LYS A 777 -14.84 -7.74 -13.41
CA LYS A 777 -15.94 -8.10 -14.30
C LYS A 777 -17.25 -8.21 -13.51
N GLY A 778 -18.29 -7.53 -14.01
CA GLY A 778 -19.61 -7.50 -13.36
C GLY A 778 -19.67 -6.57 -12.15
N GLU A 779 -18.69 -5.68 -11.99
CA GLU A 779 -18.74 -4.63 -10.99
C GLU A 779 -19.90 -3.67 -11.28
N VAL A 780 -20.65 -3.32 -10.24
CA VAL A 780 -21.61 -2.23 -10.23
C VAL A 780 -21.14 -1.26 -9.17
N ARG A 781 -20.87 -0.02 -9.54
CA ARG A 781 -20.43 1.02 -8.61
C ARG A 781 -21.22 2.31 -8.75
N LEU A 782 -21.37 3.02 -7.66
CA LEU A 782 -21.96 4.35 -7.61
C LEU A 782 -20.82 5.38 -7.49
N VAL A 783 -20.85 6.40 -8.35
CA VAL A 783 -19.94 7.55 -8.26
C VAL A 783 -20.79 8.80 -8.03
N ALA A 784 -20.50 9.55 -6.99
CA ALA A 784 -21.23 10.75 -6.59
C ALA A 784 -20.28 11.75 -5.90
N TRP A 785 -20.79 12.89 -5.47
CA TRP A 785 -20.07 13.80 -4.58
C TRP A 785 -20.99 14.40 -3.51
N SER A 786 -20.39 14.83 -2.40
CA SER A 786 -21.04 15.56 -1.31
C SER A 786 -20.44 16.97 -1.21
N PRO A 787 -21.28 18.01 -0.99
CA PRO A 787 -20.86 19.41 -1.03
C PRO A 787 -20.06 19.89 0.18
N ARG A 788 -19.76 18.99 1.12
CA ARG A 788 -18.95 19.28 2.29
C ARG A 788 -17.80 18.29 2.37
N PRO A 789 -16.64 18.70 2.90
CA PRO A 789 -15.61 17.74 3.27
C PRO A 789 -16.13 16.82 4.38
N PHE A 790 -15.50 15.65 4.53
CA PHE A 790 -15.94 14.63 5.47
C PHE A 790 -15.76 15.04 6.95
N GLY A 791 -14.77 15.90 7.24
CA GLY A 791 -14.46 16.36 8.59
C GLY A 791 -13.59 15.38 9.40
N GLY A 792 -13.56 15.55 10.73
CA GLY A 792 -12.81 14.70 11.67
C GLY A 792 -11.36 15.13 11.96
N GLN A 793 -10.82 16.09 11.20
CA GLN A 793 -9.53 16.71 11.49
C GLN A 793 -9.68 18.05 12.21
N THR A 794 -8.66 18.42 12.96
CA THR A 794 -8.51 19.73 13.59
C THR A 794 -7.21 20.37 13.10
N LEU A 795 -7.31 21.64 12.67
CA LEU A 795 -6.18 22.45 12.20
C LEU A 795 -5.84 23.48 13.28
N GLU A 796 -4.59 23.46 13.73
CA GLU A 796 -4.07 24.42 14.71
C GLU A 796 -2.83 25.12 14.16
N PRO A 797 -2.80 26.46 14.00
CA PRO A 797 -3.92 27.40 14.27
C PRO A 797 -5.12 27.15 13.34
N SER A 798 -6.31 27.56 13.78
CA SER A 798 -7.51 27.49 12.94
C SER A 798 -7.37 28.39 11.72
N VAL A 799 -7.91 27.95 10.58
CA VAL A 799 -7.92 28.74 9.35
C VAL A 799 -9.15 29.66 9.28
N ASP A 800 -9.01 30.83 8.67
CA ASP A 800 -10.13 31.78 8.50
C ASP A 800 -11.20 31.25 7.55
N ARG A 801 -10.75 30.47 6.55
CA ARG A 801 -11.61 29.82 5.56
C ARG A 801 -11.26 28.36 5.40
N HIS A 802 -12.22 27.48 5.65
CA HIS A 802 -12.11 26.06 5.35
C HIS A 802 -13.27 25.64 4.45
N ARG A 803 -12.96 25.14 3.25
CA ARG A 803 -13.97 24.64 2.30
C ARG A 803 -13.46 23.41 1.57
N GLY A 804 -14.36 22.63 1.02
CA GLY A 804 -14.00 21.43 0.28
C GLY A 804 -15.21 20.67 -0.20
N LEU A 805 -14.96 19.50 -0.78
CA LEU A 805 -15.98 18.54 -1.19
C LEU A 805 -15.49 17.12 -0.93
N ALA A 806 -16.42 16.17 -0.87
CA ALA A 806 -16.10 14.75 -0.79
C ALA A 806 -16.60 14.02 -2.03
N LEU A 807 -15.70 13.44 -2.81
CA LEU A 807 -16.01 12.47 -3.85
C LEU A 807 -16.39 11.15 -3.18
N VAL A 808 -17.45 10.50 -3.64
CA VAL A 808 -17.95 9.25 -3.06
C VAL A 808 -17.96 8.17 -4.13
N VAL A 809 -17.28 7.05 -3.84
CA VAL A 809 -17.29 5.84 -4.66
C VAL A 809 -17.77 4.68 -3.80
N VAL A 810 -18.91 4.09 -4.20
CA VAL A 810 -19.45 2.89 -3.54
C VAL A 810 -19.42 1.73 -4.51
N HIS A 811 -18.67 0.69 -4.17
CA HIS A 811 -18.70 -0.58 -4.90
C HIS A 811 -19.91 -1.40 -4.44
N LEU A 812 -21.00 -1.31 -5.19
CA LEU A 812 -22.29 -1.90 -4.82
C LEU A 812 -22.35 -3.41 -5.01
N ARG A 813 -21.63 -3.92 -6.01
CA ARG A 813 -21.56 -5.36 -6.29
C ARG A 813 -20.31 -5.64 -7.11
N PHE A 814 -19.66 -6.78 -6.87
CA PHE A 814 -18.73 -7.38 -7.81
C PHE A 814 -19.34 -8.66 -8.40
N GLY A 815 -18.92 -9.02 -9.60
CA GLY A 815 -19.19 -10.35 -10.14
C GLY A 815 -18.55 -11.46 -9.29
N PRO A 816 -18.91 -12.73 -9.54
CA PRO A 816 -18.28 -13.85 -8.86
C PRO A 816 -16.76 -13.82 -9.03
N PRO A 817 -15.99 -14.42 -8.11
CA PRO A 817 -14.55 -14.55 -8.29
C PRO A 817 -14.24 -15.21 -9.65
N PRO A 818 -13.21 -14.77 -10.37
CA PRO A 818 -12.92 -15.30 -11.69
C PRO A 818 -12.55 -16.79 -11.57
N ALA A 819 -13.17 -17.65 -12.39
CA ALA A 819 -13.07 -19.11 -12.25
C ALA A 819 -11.63 -19.63 -12.30
N PRO A 820 -11.25 -20.63 -11.46
CA PRO A 820 -9.89 -21.19 -11.43
C PRO A 820 -9.49 -21.92 -12.72
N ASP A 821 -10.48 -22.32 -13.52
CA ASP A 821 -10.32 -23.02 -14.80
C ASP A 821 -10.27 -22.07 -15.99
N GLY A 822 -10.41 -20.77 -15.73
CA GLY A 822 -10.28 -19.75 -16.77
C GLY A 822 -8.86 -19.71 -17.37
N PRO A 823 -8.72 -19.27 -18.63
CA PRO A 823 -7.45 -19.30 -19.37
C PRO A 823 -6.34 -18.43 -18.74
N ARG A 824 -6.69 -17.49 -17.85
CA ARG A 824 -5.73 -16.69 -17.08
C ARG A 824 -4.99 -17.49 -16.02
N TYR A 825 -5.62 -18.52 -15.45
CA TYR A 825 -5.07 -19.32 -14.34
C TYR A 825 -4.71 -20.74 -14.77
N HIS A 826 -5.33 -21.24 -15.85
CA HIS A 826 -5.15 -22.59 -16.36
C HIS A 826 -4.64 -22.57 -17.80
N ALA A 827 -3.34 -22.79 -18.00
CA ALA A 827 -2.78 -22.76 -19.35
C ALA A 827 -3.34 -23.85 -20.30
N LEU A 828 -3.88 -24.97 -19.80
CA LEU A 828 -4.51 -26.00 -20.66
C LEU A 828 -5.92 -25.61 -21.13
N ALA A 829 -6.53 -24.58 -20.54
CA ALA A 829 -7.82 -24.04 -21.01
C ALA A 829 -7.67 -23.19 -22.27
N LEU A 830 -6.44 -22.81 -22.64
CA LEU A 830 -6.14 -22.20 -23.93
C LEU A 830 -6.17 -23.31 -24.99
N GLY A 831 -7.24 -23.36 -25.79
CA GLY A 831 -7.34 -24.32 -26.89
C GLY A 831 -6.18 -24.16 -27.90
N PRO A 832 -5.94 -25.16 -28.78
CA PRO A 832 -4.86 -25.11 -29.77
C PRO A 832 -4.95 -23.95 -30.77
N GLU A 833 -6.09 -23.25 -30.83
CA GLU A 833 -6.36 -22.12 -31.73
C GLU A 833 -6.16 -20.74 -31.08
N VAL A 834 -5.92 -20.64 -29.77
CA VAL A 834 -5.80 -19.34 -29.08
C VAL A 834 -4.37 -18.84 -29.18
N ASP A 835 -4.18 -17.71 -29.86
CA ASP A 835 -2.89 -17.05 -30.02
C ASP A 835 -2.23 -16.78 -28.65
N PRO A 836 -0.98 -17.26 -28.41
CA PRO A 836 -0.20 -16.95 -27.21
C PRO A 836 -0.06 -15.45 -26.94
N SER A 837 -0.34 -14.58 -27.92
CA SER A 837 -0.44 -13.13 -27.74
C SER A 837 -1.47 -12.70 -26.69
N THR A 838 -2.48 -13.51 -26.39
CA THR A 838 -3.43 -13.27 -25.27
C THR A 838 -2.79 -13.35 -23.88
N LEU A 839 -1.65 -14.05 -23.75
CA LEU A 839 -0.81 -14.09 -22.55
C LEU A 839 0.36 -13.09 -22.61
N ARG A 840 0.57 -12.40 -23.75
CA ARG A 840 1.57 -11.34 -23.84
C ARG A 840 1.04 -10.11 -23.12
N ARG A 841 1.86 -9.50 -22.27
CA ARG A 841 1.61 -8.12 -21.86
C ARG A 841 1.63 -7.27 -23.14
N PRO A 842 0.63 -6.41 -23.39
CA PRO A 842 0.77 -5.41 -24.43
C PRO A 842 2.03 -4.61 -24.10
N ILE A 843 2.96 -4.56 -25.07
CA ILE A 843 4.01 -3.55 -25.03
C ILE A 843 3.25 -2.23 -24.99
N PRO A 844 3.49 -1.32 -24.03
CA PRO A 844 2.83 -0.04 -24.05
C PRO A 844 3.16 0.61 -25.38
N GLU A 845 2.18 0.69 -26.27
CA GLU A 845 2.29 1.53 -27.46
C GLU A 845 2.58 2.92 -26.92
N ARG A 846 3.74 3.46 -27.30
CA ARG A 846 3.99 4.88 -27.13
C ARG A 846 2.88 5.57 -27.89
N ASP A 847 1.92 6.10 -27.17
CA ASP A 847 0.87 6.96 -27.70
C ASP A 847 1.52 7.96 -28.68
N PRO A 848 1.26 7.80 -30.00
CA PRO A 848 1.90 8.62 -31.01
C PRO A 848 1.59 10.10 -30.83
N GLU A 849 0.43 10.43 -30.23
CA GLU A 849 0.05 11.82 -29.94
C GLU A 849 0.87 12.38 -28.79
N ARG A 850 1.12 11.61 -27.72
CA ARG A 850 2.07 12.00 -26.65
C ARG A 850 3.50 12.15 -27.17
N ALA A 851 3.95 11.27 -28.07
CA ALA A 851 5.27 11.36 -28.67
C ALA A 851 5.41 12.56 -29.62
N SER A 852 4.33 12.88 -30.36
CA SER A 852 4.27 14.04 -31.25
C SER A 852 4.19 15.35 -30.47
N ALA A 853 3.39 15.42 -29.39
CA ALA A 853 3.32 16.58 -28.50
C ALA A 853 4.66 16.85 -27.79
N LEU A 854 5.42 15.81 -27.44
CA LEU A 854 6.77 15.94 -26.87
C LEU A 854 7.77 16.45 -27.92
N MET A 855 7.69 15.95 -29.15
CA MET A 855 8.52 16.39 -30.29
C MET A 855 8.20 17.82 -30.73
N GLU A 856 6.95 18.24 -30.69
CA GLU A 856 6.50 19.58 -31.04
C GLU A 856 6.96 20.61 -29.98
N ASN A 857 6.89 20.25 -28.70
CA ASN A 857 7.47 21.03 -27.60
C ASN A 857 9.01 21.13 -27.69
N MET A 858 9.70 20.08 -28.14
CA MET A 858 11.15 20.13 -28.39
C MET A 858 11.52 20.98 -29.61
N ARG A 859 10.69 20.99 -30.66
CA ARG A 859 10.90 21.86 -31.83
C ARG A 859 10.64 23.34 -31.52
N ALA A 860 9.68 23.65 -30.65
CA ALA A 860 9.41 25.01 -30.19
C ALA A 860 10.53 25.60 -29.31
N GLY A 861 11.30 24.76 -28.60
CA GLY A 861 12.45 25.18 -27.79
C GLY A 861 13.79 25.26 -28.54
N GLY A 862 13.87 24.72 -29.76
CA GLY A 862 15.11 24.50 -30.50
C GLY A 862 15.50 25.60 -31.49
N ALA A 863 15.47 26.88 -31.09
CA ALA A 863 15.97 27.96 -31.95
C ALA A 863 16.86 28.94 -31.18
N ARG A 864 18.15 28.58 -31.08
CA ARG A 864 19.37 29.42 -31.12
C ARG A 864 20.45 28.85 -30.20
N TYR A 865 21.32 28.00 -30.73
CA TYR A 865 22.71 27.95 -30.24
C TYR A 865 23.65 27.70 -31.43
N ARG A 866 24.41 28.74 -31.78
CA ARG A 866 25.44 28.75 -32.83
C ARG A 866 26.69 28.04 -32.28
N ARG A 867 27.14 26.99 -32.96
CA ARG A 867 28.39 26.25 -32.71
C ARG A 867 29.63 27.17 -32.85
N GLY A 868 30.41 27.33 -31.79
CA GLY A 868 31.77 27.84 -31.83
C GLY A 868 32.80 26.70 -31.77
N ARG A 869 33.70 26.61 -32.75
CA ARG A 869 34.84 25.67 -32.80
C ARG A 869 35.88 26.03 -31.73
N ARG A 870 36.37 25.06 -30.95
CA ARG A 870 37.70 25.11 -30.28
C ARG A 870 38.43 23.77 -30.37
N ARG A 871 39.76 23.89 -30.43
CA ARG A 871 40.80 22.96 -30.90
C ARG A 871 41.18 21.86 -29.89
N HIS A 872 41.66 20.73 -30.42
CA HIS A 872 42.31 19.62 -29.71
C HIS A 872 43.67 20.01 -29.09
N VAL A 873 43.99 19.41 -27.94
CA VAL A 873 45.33 19.27 -27.35
C VAL A 873 45.51 17.80 -26.94
N PRO A 874 46.66 17.14 -27.22
CA PRO A 874 46.88 15.73 -26.91
C PRO A 874 47.51 15.48 -25.52
N VAL A 875 47.22 14.31 -24.95
CA VAL A 875 47.64 13.78 -23.63
C VAL A 875 48.92 12.92 -23.77
N PRO A 876 49.87 12.89 -22.81
CA PRO A 876 51.05 12.03 -22.87
C PRO A 876 50.85 10.64 -22.21
N PRO A 877 51.67 9.62 -22.55
CA PRO A 877 51.49 8.23 -22.11
C PRO A 877 52.15 7.90 -20.74
N PRO A 878 51.76 6.77 -20.09
CA PRO A 878 52.17 6.42 -18.73
C PRO A 878 53.49 5.64 -18.65
N SER A 879 54.21 5.82 -17.52
CA SER A 879 55.47 5.15 -17.17
C SER A 879 55.25 3.81 -16.46
N VAL A 880 56.05 2.81 -16.84
CA VAL A 880 56.10 1.43 -16.31
C VAL A 880 57.10 1.33 -15.15
N SER A 881 56.76 0.58 -14.11
CA SER A 881 57.67 0.13 -13.04
C SER A 881 57.68 -1.40 -12.96
N PRO A 882 58.84 -2.09 -12.80
CA PRO A 882 58.91 -3.55 -12.69
C PRO A 882 58.96 -4.06 -11.24
N SER A 883 58.61 -5.34 -11.05
CA SER A 883 58.60 -6.10 -9.79
C SER A 883 59.79 -7.08 -9.66
N GLU A 884 60.22 -7.40 -8.44
CA GLU A 884 60.84 -8.69 -7.98
C GLU A 884 60.88 -8.69 -6.42
N ALA A 885 60.17 -9.58 -5.70
CA ALA A 885 60.50 -10.94 -5.20
C ALA A 885 61.45 -11.01 -3.95
N THR A 886 60.95 -11.13 -2.69
CA THR A 886 60.83 -12.32 -1.75
C THR A 886 62.13 -12.83 -1.03
N PRO A 887 62.08 -13.67 0.04
CA PRO A 887 61.88 -13.43 1.49
C PRO A 887 63.10 -13.92 2.35
N PRO A 888 62.99 -14.18 3.68
CA PRO A 888 62.52 -15.51 4.16
C PRO A 888 61.34 -15.49 5.14
#